data_AF-A0A536W0E9-F1
#
_entry.id   AF-A0A536W0E9-F1
#
_cell.length_a   1.000
_cell.length_b   1.000
_cell.length_c   1.000
_cell.angle_alpha   90.00
_cell.angle_beta   90.00
_cell.angle_gamma   90.00
#
_symmetry.space_group_name_H-M   'P 1'
#
loop_
_entity.id
_entity.type
_entity.pdbx_description
1 polymer ?
#
loop_
_entity_poly.entity_id
_entity_poly.type
_entity_poly.pdbx_seq_one_letter_code
_entity_poly.pdbx_strand_id
1 'polypeptide(L)'
;MIPNLADPRLRRAALAVGGVAALLAVLAWRLDTARFFQSWLLAWLFVLGIALGALVNVMIHELTGGAWGFAVRRPLEAAIGTLPVVAALGLPLALGLAELFPWARPGATEAVVTAKLWYLNPTAFELRALAYFALWIALGVALRRFWRRGETNAAAAPHPALRALAIVGLLVYALTMTLAAVDWIMSLSAEWYSTTFGLLIMVGQALSAFAFAVACSVLGGSLRGSTADGARTAQDLGNILLTFVMLWAYLAFTQFLIIWAADLPVEIGWYAARSQPAWRWLAVAVLGFQFALPVLAMLFRSFKRDPRRLAWLCAVVLIAHCAELLWLVEPPFRSDQVPVHWMDAVALLAVGGLWRSQGLRDGHDRCQAHRRRGADRRRDRRRLRLRDRLARPWLRPWLRWRAACAAVASSAAGRRPRAAARSEVRARSVPRVAAKPAARVSLGRPAPRRRANSHRAGDAARRRAQRRAGRCAVNTGLLPCIALGFALSSACAGGEPPAPPQLAAVGFDQHLGALLPLDSRFTDENGASGPLSQYLAARPAVLVLGYYECPNLCSAVRQSLAQSLRAIDLEPGSQYDVIAVSIDPAESADAGARARATASAGNGQSDGLRGWRFLTGPAGAAAALARSVGFRYAYDAEQRQFVHPAGLVIVTPRGRIARYFFGVAYPSAELRQSLLEASEDRVASPVRALLLLCLHYDPATGRYSATIESVARAVGLATAAALAGLIVVLRRRERKTRPPVSR
;
A
#
# COMPACT_ATOMS: atom_id res chain seq x y z
N MET A 1 30.42 21.13 -1.24
CA MET A 1 29.35 22.17 -1.31
C MET A 1 28.40 21.73 -2.42
N ILE A 2 27.08 21.71 -2.23
CA ILE A 2 26.12 21.18 -3.22
C ILE A 2 25.71 22.35 -4.16
N PRO A 3 26.06 22.36 -5.45
CA PRO A 3 25.82 23.52 -6.32
C PRO A 3 24.35 23.64 -6.79
N ASN A 4 23.67 22.53 -7.10
CA ASN A 4 22.38 22.57 -7.81
C ASN A 4 21.16 22.98 -6.97
N LEU A 5 21.11 22.69 -5.67
CA LEU A 5 19.94 23.02 -4.84
C LEU A 5 19.77 24.52 -4.54
N ALA A 6 20.76 25.34 -4.90
CA ALA A 6 20.72 26.80 -4.76
C ALA A 6 20.59 27.53 -6.11
N ASP A 7 20.42 26.82 -7.23
CA ASP A 7 20.31 27.46 -8.55
C ASP A 7 18.97 28.21 -8.71
N PRO A 8 18.99 29.54 -8.90
CA PRO A 8 17.78 30.33 -9.12
C PRO A 8 17.09 30.05 -10.46
N ARG A 9 17.72 29.32 -11.39
CA ARG A 9 17.08 28.85 -12.64
C ARG A 9 16.07 27.75 -12.36
N LEU A 10 16.47 26.72 -11.61
CA LEU A 10 15.59 25.62 -11.17
C LEU A 10 14.38 26.13 -10.37
N ARG A 11 14.56 27.12 -9.49
CA ARG A 11 13.44 27.75 -8.77
C ARG A 11 12.47 28.48 -9.72
N ARG A 12 13.00 29.25 -10.68
CA ARG A 12 12.18 29.97 -11.67
C ARG A 12 11.42 29.03 -12.60
N ALA A 13 12.06 27.94 -13.06
CA ALA A 13 11.39 26.91 -13.85
C ALA A 13 10.24 26.25 -13.09
N ALA A 14 10.45 25.87 -11.82
CA ALA A 14 9.39 25.29 -10.98
C ALA A 14 8.21 26.27 -10.74
N LEU A 15 8.50 27.57 -10.53
CA LEU A 15 7.47 28.61 -10.43
C LEU A 15 6.70 28.81 -11.75
N ALA A 16 7.40 28.85 -12.89
CA ALA A 16 6.76 29.04 -14.19
C ALA A 16 5.85 27.86 -14.54
N VAL A 17 6.34 26.62 -14.39
CA VAL A 17 5.53 25.40 -14.63
C VAL A 17 4.35 25.32 -13.66
N GLY A 18 4.59 25.54 -12.36
CA GLY A 18 3.51 25.50 -11.36
C GLY A 18 2.46 26.61 -11.55
N GLY A 19 2.88 27.81 -11.97
CA GLY A 19 1.99 28.93 -12.25
C GLY A 19 1.14 28.73 -13.51
N VAL A 20 1.75 28.27 -14.61
CA VAL A 20 1.01 27.93 -15.84
C VAL A 20 0.05 26.78 -15.60
N ALA A 21 0.49 25.73 -14.89
CA ALA A 21 -0.38 24.61 -14.52
C ALA A 21 -1.51 25.03 -13.57
N ALA A 22 -1.28 25.99 -12.66
CA ALA A 22 -2.35 26.53 -11.80
C ALA A 22 -3.40 27.33 -12.60
N LEU A 23 -2.99 28.08 -13.63
CA LEU A 23 -3.95 28.75 -14.54
C LEU A 23 -4.77 27.73 -15.34
N LEU A 24 -4.12 26.66 -15.84
CA LEU A 24 -4.83 25.54 -16.48
C LEU A 24 -5.74 24.77 -15.53
N ALA A 25 -5.40 24.72 -14.23
CA ALA A 25 -6.22 24.10 -13.20
C ALA A 25 -7.50 24.93 -12.92
N VAL A 26 -7.43 26.27 -12.96
CA VAL A 26 -8.61 27.14 -12.89
C VAL A 26 -9.52 26.95 -14.11
N LEU A 27 -8.95 26.74 -15.30
CA LEU A 27 -9.73 26.36 -16.49
C LEU A 27 -10.35 24.97 -16.34
N ALA A 28 -9.60 23.98 -15.83
CA ALA A 28 -10.10 22.63 -15.57
C ALA A 28 -11.30 22.63 -14.60
N TRP A 29 -11.23 23.41 -13.52
CA TRP A 29 -12.33 23.60 -12.57
C TRP A 29 -13.61 24.15 -13.22
N ARG A 30 -13.48 25.01 -14.25
CA ARG A 30 -14.63 25.52 -15.01
C ARG A 30 -15.20 24.54 -16.03
N LEU A 31 -14.42 23.54 -16.45
CA LEU A 31 -14.83 22.53 -17.44
C LEU A 31 -15.52 21.33 -16.78
N ASP A 32 -14.96 20.82 -15.67
CA ASP A 32 -15.54 19.75 -14.87
C ASP A 32 -15.14 19.93 -13.40
N THR A 33 -16.09 20.42 -12.61
CA THR A 33 -15.90 20.71 -11.18
C THR A 33 -15.53 19.46 -10.38
N ALA A 34 -16.22 18.34 -10.62
CA ALA A 34 -16.02 17.11 -9.86
C ALA A 34 -14.67 16.46 -10.19
N ARG A 35 -14.34 16.29 -11.48
CA ARG A 35 -13.04 15.77 -11.92
C ARG A 35 -11.87 16.66 -11.48
N PHE A 36 -12.05 17.97 -11.44
CA PHE A 36 -11.05 18.89 -10.91
C PHE A 36 -10.72 18.58 -9.44
N PHE A 37 -11.73 18.47 -8.56
CA PHE A 37 -11.48 18.20 -7.14
C PHE A 37 -10.86 16.82 -6.90
N GLN A 38 -11.28 15.80 -7.64
CA GLN A 38 -10.70 14.44 -7.60
C GLN A 38 -9.21 14.48 -7.96
N SER A 39 -8.88 15.07 -9.12
CA SER A 39 -7.50 15.26 -9.61
C SER A 39 -6.65 16.08 -8.62
N TRP A 40 -7.24 17.10 -7.99
CA TRP A 40 -6.57 17.95 -7.01
C TRP A 40 -6.30 17.22 -5.69
N LEU A 41 -7.25 16.41 -5.21
CA LEU A 41 -7.09 15.56 -4.02
C LEU A 41 -5.92 14.60 -4.20
N LEU A 42 -5.86 13.90 -5.34
CA LEU A 42 -4.75 13.02 -5.70
C LEU A 42 -3.40 13.74 -5.66
N ALA A 43 -3.28 14.86 -6.36
CA ALA A 43 -2.04 15.63 -6.45
C ALA A 43 -1.59 16.20 -5.09
N TRP A 44 -2.55 16.64 -4.29
CA TRP A 44 -2.33 17.15 -2.95
C TRP A 44 -1.89 16.05 -1.98
N LEU A 45 -2.56 14.89 -1.96
CA LEU A 45 -2.20 13.74 -1.13
C LEU A 45 -0.78 13.24 -1.42
N PHE A 46 -0.36 13.20 -2.68
CA PHE A 46 1.01 12.82 -3.06
C PHE A 46 2.06 13.79 -2.50
N VAL A 47 1.83 15.10 -2.65
CA VAL A 47 2.75 16.14 -2.15
C VAL A 47 2.75 16.21 -0.62
N LEU A 48 1.59 16.05 0.01
CA LEU A 48 1.43 15.93 1.46
C LEU A 48 2.18 14.72 2.01
N GLY A 49 2.08 13.57 1.33
CA GLY A 49 2.79 12.35 1.71
C GLY A 49 4.30 12.51 1.71
N ILE A 50 4.88 13.24 0.74
CA ILE A 50 6.31 13.55 0.74
C ILE A 50 6.68 14.48 1.90
N ALA A 51 5.83 15.46 2.25
CA ALA A 51 6.10 16.41 3.33
C ALA A 51 5.99 15.77 4.73
N LEU A 52 4.95 14.97 4.96
CA LEU A 52 4.72 14.24 6.22
C LEU A 52 5.66 13.05 6.39
N GLY A 53 5.84 12.25 5.34
CA GLY A 53 6.84 11.18 5.33
C GLY A 53 8.25 11.69 5.59
N ALA A 54 8.57 12.94 5.24
CA ALA A 54 9.86 13.54 5.58
C ALA A 54 9.98 13.82 7.08
N LEU A 55 8.89 14.22 7.75
CA LEU A 55 8.81 14.38 9.20
C LEU A 55 9.09 13.03 9.89
N VAL A 56 8.41 11.97 9.45
CA VAL A 56 8.58 10.59 9.95
C VAL A 56 10.03 10.11 9.78
N ASN A 57 10.59 10.21 8.58
CA ASN A 57 11.96 9.77 8.29
C ASN A 57 13.01 10.49 9.16
N VAL A 58 12.80 11.77 9.47
CA VAL A 58 13.68 12.50 10.39
C VAL A 58 13.51 12.03 11.83
N MET A 59 12.28 11.83 12.31
CA MET A 59 12.05 11.35 13.67
C MET A 59 12.61 9.93 13.87
N ILE A 60 12.44 9.03 12.89
CA ILE A 60 13.09 7.72 12.88
C ILE A 60 14.62 7.87 12.94
N HIS A 61 15.21 8.74 12.12
CA HIS A 61 16.67 8.97 12.13
C HIS A 61 17.20 9.46 13.49
N GLU A 62 16.48 10.31 14.20
CA GLU A 62 16.90 10.80 15.53
C GLU A 62 16.84 9.72 16.62
N LEU A 63 15.98 8.70 16.45
CA LEU A 63 15.89 7.55 17.35
C LEU A 63 16.94 6.48 17.01
N THR A 64 17.09 6.11 15.73
CA THR A 64 18.02 5.05 15.30
C THR A 64 19.47 5.53 15.14
N GLY A 65 19.66 6.82 14.88
CA GLY A 65 20.94 7.37 14.44
C GLY A 65 21.39 6.82 13.08
N GLY A 66 22.70 6.89 12.84
CA GLY A 66 23.37 6.34 11.66
C GLY A 66 23.79 7.40 10.63
N ALA A 67 24.76 7.06 9.79
CA ALA A 67 25.34 7.97 8.79
C ALA A 67 24.37 8.31 7.63
N TRP A 68 23.42 7.41 7.33
CA TRP A 68 22.48 7.53 6.22
C TRP A 68 21.66 8.82 6.26
N GLY A 69 21.13 9.18 7.44
CA GLY A 69 20.25 10.34 7.58
C GLY A 69 20.94 11.65 7.22
N PHE A 70 22.24 11.80 7.49
CA PHE A 70 23.02 12.99 7.09
C PHE A 70 23.08 13.20 5.57
N ALA A 71 22.98 12.13 4.77
CA ALA A 71 23.00 12.21 3.31
C ALA A 71 21.66 12.70 2.73
N VAL A 72 20.54 12.32 3.35
CA VAL A 72 19.16 12.71 2.94
C VAL A 72 18.60 13.90 3.73
N ARG A 73 19.29 14.34 4.78
CA ARG A 73 18.92 15.40 5.73
C ARG A 73 18.34 16.65 5.07
N ARG A 74 19.02 17.19 4.06
CA ARG A 74 18.69 18.50 3.46
C ARG A 74 17.39 18.46 2.64
N PRO A 75 17.18 17.48 1.73
CA PRO A 75 15.87 17.26 1.13
C PRO A 75 14.74 17.11 2.15
N LEU A 76 14.92 16.32 3.22
CA LEU A 76 13.90 16.12 4.26
C LEU A 76 13.59 17.43 5.01
N GLU A 77 14.61 18.19 5.41
CA GLU A 77 14.44 19.52 6.03
C GLU A 77 13.71 20.56 5.16
N ALA A 78 13.86 20.43 3.85
CA ALA A 78 13.17 21.28 2.87
C ALA A 78 11.72 20.83 2.73
N ALA A 79 11.46 19.52 2.58
CA ALA A 79 10.10 18.96 2.52
C ALA A 79 9.27 19.29 3.77
N ILE A 80 9.78 19.05 4.99
CA ILE A 80 9.09 19.45 6.24
C ILE A 80 8.83 20.98 6.27
N GLY A 81 9.70 21.77 5.62
CA GLY A 81 9.51 23.22 5.53
C GLY A 81 8.33 23.69 4.71
N THR A 82 7.80 22.83 3.84
CA THR A 82 6.67 23.15 2.97
C THR A 82 5.30 22.90 3.60
N LEU A 83 5.22 22.30 4.80
CA LEU A 83 3.92 21.94 5.42
C LEU A 83 2.88 23.09 5.44
N PRO A 84 3.24 24.37 5.74
CA PRO A 84 2.28 25.47 5.65
C PRO A 84 1.78 25.76 4.22
N VAL A 85 2.62 25.52 3.21
CA VAL A 85 2.27 25.67 1.79
C VAL A 85 1.37 24.51 1.35
N VAL A 86 1.65 23.29 1.81
CA VAL A 86 0.79 22.13 1.53
C VAL A 86 -0.59 22.28 2.17
N ALA A 87 -0.66 22.80 3.40
CA ALA A 87 -1.93 23.15 4.04
C ALA A 87 -2.72 24.17 3.19
N ALA A 88 -2.07 25.25 2.74
CA ALA A 88 -2.71 26.24 1.87
C ALA A 88 -3.15 25.67 0.50
N LEU A 89 -2.39 24.73 -0.07
CA LEU A 89 -2.77 24.01 -1.30
C LEU A 89 -3.95 23.04 -1.09
N GLY A 90 -4.32 22.73 0.15
CA GLY A 90 -5.50 21.93 0.49
C GLY A 90 -6.80 22.74 0.55
N LEU A 91 -6.75 24.07 0.67
CA LEU A 91 -7.93 24.92 0.79
C LEU A 91 -8.98 24.75 -0.32
N PRO A 92 -8.63 24.48 -1.60
CA PRO A 92 -9.64 24.17 -2.62
C PRO A 92 -10.50 22.94 -2.28
N LEU A 93 -9.95 21.93 -1.57
CA LEU A 93 -10.66 20.70 -1.23
C LEU A 93 -11.81 20.95 -0.24
N ALA A 94 -11.64 21.90 0.69
CA ALA A 94 -12.70 22.32 1.61
C ALA A 94 -13.88 22.99 0.88
N LEU A 95 -13.63 23.66 -0.25
CA LEU A 95 -14.68 24.22 -1.12
C LEU A 95 -15.39 23.15 -1.96
N GLY A 96 -14.69 22.04 -2.24
CA GLY A 96 -15.18 20.90 -3.04
C GLY A 96 -15.73 19.73 -2.23
N LEU A 97 -16.04 19.92 -0.94
CA LEU A 97 -16.34 18.82 -0.03
C LEU A 97 -17.53 17.96 -0.49
N ALA A 98 -18.64 18.59 -0.90
CA ALA A 98 -19.83 17.87 -1.39
C ALA A 98 -19.63 17.20 -2.76
N GLU A 99 -18.67 17.67 -3.58
CA GLU A 99 -18.31 17.05 -4.85
C GLU A 99 -17.55 15.74 -4.61
N LEU A 100 -16.57 15.78 -3.69
CA LEU A 100 -15.70 14.66 -3.35
C LEU A 100 -16.36 13.60 -2.47
N PHE A 101 -17.12 14.01 -1.46
CA PHE A 101 -17.55 13.12 -0.39
C PHE A 101 -19.07 12.88 -0.43
N PRO A 102 -19.54 11.66 -0.72
CA PRO A 102 -20.97 11.36 -0.80
C PRO A 102 -21.73 11.74 0.49
N TRP A 103 -21.12 11.53 1.65
CA TRP A 103 -21.68 11.87 2.97
C TRP A 103 -21.84 13.38 3.23
N ALA A 104 -21.19 14.24 2.43
CA ALA A 104 -21.31 15.69 2.53
C ALA A 104 -22.41 16.27 1.62
N ARG A 105 -23.09 15.45 0.81
CA ARG A 105 -24.16 15.88 -0.09
C ARG A 105 -25.51 15.99 0.65
N PRO A 106 -26.31 17.04 0.40
CA PRO A 106 -27.68 17.12 0.92
C PRO A 106 -28.51 15.92 0.47
N GLY A 107 -29.19 15.24 1.40
CA GLY A 107 -30.06 14.10 1.11
C GLY A 107 -29.36 12.73 0.98
N ALA A 108 -28.07 12.60 1.29
CA ALA A 108 -27.38 11.31 1.31
C ALA A 108 -27.80 10.44 2.53
N THR A 109 -28.94 9.75 2.44
CA THR A 109 -29.58 9.02 3.55
C THR A 109 -29.55 7.50 3.38
N GLU A 110 -28.37 6.89 3.37
CA GLU A 110 -28.25 5.47 3.71
C GLU A 110 -27.97 5.29 5.21
N ALA A 111 -28.64 4.32 5.84
CA ALA A 111 -28.61 4.13 7.29
C ALA A 111 -27.19 3.95 7.87
N VAL A 112 -26.30 3.31 7.10
CA VAL A 112 -24.88 3.10 7.46
C VAL A 112 -24.10 4.42 7.49
N VAL A 113 -24.44 5.38 6.64
CA VAL A 113 -23.83 6.72 6.60
C VAL A 113 -24.37 7.58 7.75
N THR A 114 -25.68 7.52 8.01
CA THR A 114 -26.33 8.24 9.14
C THR A 114 -25.66 7.91 10.48
N ALA A 115 -25.35 6.64 10.73
CA ALA A 115 -24.65 6.19 11.94
C ALA A 115 -23.22 6.73 12.09
N LYS A 116 -22.61 7.25 11.00
CA LYS A 116 -21.25 7.80 10.98
C LYS A 116 -21.21 9.34 11.04
N LEU A 117 -22.35 10.04 10.93
CA LEU A 117 -22.40 11.51 10.87
C LEU A 117 -21.86 12.22 12.13
N TRP A 118 -21.85 11.57 13.30
CA TRP A 118 -21.19 12.10 14.50
C TRP A 118 -19.69 12.38 14.26
N TYR A 119 -19.06 11.62 13.35
CA TYR A 119 -17.68 11.79 12.93
C TYR A 119 -17.58 12.45 11.54
N LEU A 120 -18.36 11.98 10.57
CA LEU A 120 -18.43 12.47 9.18
C LEU A 120 -19.48 13.59 9.03
N ASN A 121 -19.25 14.72 9.70
CA ASN A 121 -19.97 15.96 9.41
C ASN A 121 -18.99 17.05 8.94
N PRO A 122 -19.39 17.95 8.01
CA PRO A 122 -18.48 18.94 7.41
C PRO A 122 -17.72 19.79 8.43
N THR A 123 -18.40 20.27 9.47
CA THR A 123 -17.80 21.14 10.49
C THR A 123 -16.70 20.42 11.28
N ALA A 124 -16.98 19.21 11.78
CA ALA A 124 -15.99 18.44 12.53
C ALA A 124 -14.83 17.96 11.63
N PHE A 125 -15.10 17.63 10.36
CA PHE A 125 -14.09 17.27 9.37
C PHE A 125 -13.07 18.40 9.14
N GLU A 126 -13.54 19.62 8.88
CA GLU A 126 -12.65 20.78 8.68
C GLU A 126 -11.91 21.17 9.96
N LEU A 127 -12.57 21.12 11.13
CA LEU A 127 -11.90 21.37 12.42
C LEU A 127 -10.80 20.33 12.71
N ARG A 128 -11.03 19.06 12.37
CA ARG A 128 -10.00 18.01 12.45
C ARG A 128 -8.85 18.29 11.49
N ALA A 129 -9.13 18.64 10.23
CA ALA A 129 -8.12 19.00 9.25
C ALA A 129 -7.23 20.17 9.73
N LEU A 130 -7.83 21.23 10.28
CA LEU A 130 -7.10 22.34 10.90
C LEU A 130 -6.22 21.88 12.06
N ALA A 131 -6.75 21.03 12.95
CA ALA A 131 -6.00 20.49 14.09
C ALA A 131 -4.80 19.63 13.65
N TYR A 132 -4.96 18.79 12.63
CA TYR A 132 -3.87 18.00 12.05
C TYR A 132 -2.76 18.89 11.51
N PHE A 133 -3.10 19.89 10.68
CA PHE A 133 -2.10 20.81 10.15
C PHE A 133 -1.43 21.66 11.22
N ALA A 134 -2.16 22.13 12.23
CA ALA A 134 -1.58 22.85 13.36
C ALA A 134 -0.53 21.99 14.10
N LEU A 135 -0.86 20.73 14.40
CA LEU A 135 0.05 19.79 15.07
C LEU A 135 1.28 19.47 14.21
N TRP A 136 1.09 19.12 12.93
CA TRP A 136 2.18 18.76 12.03
C TRP A 136 3.10 19.94 11.71
N ILE A 137 2.56 21.15 11.53
CA ILE A 137 3.35 22.36 11.34
C ILE A 137 4.11 22.71 12.62
N ALA A 138 3.49 22.64 13.80
CA ALA A 138 4.17 22.89 15.07
C ALA A 138 5.33 21.91 15.29
N LEU A 139 5.09 20.61 15.09
CA LEU A 139 6.10 19.54 15.18
C LEU A 139 7.24 19.76 14.16
N GLY A 140 6.91 20.04 12.91
CA GLY A 140 7.88 20.34 11.86
C GLY A 140 8.71 21.60 12.13
N VAL A 141 8.11 22.65 12.68
CA VAL A 141 8.81 23.88 13.09
C VAL A 141 9.75 23.60 14.27
N ALA A 142 9.30 22.85 15.28
CA ALA A 142 10.12 22.46 16.43
C ALA A 142 11.34 21.62 16.01
N LEU A 143 11.11 20.55 15.24
CA LEU A 143 12.15 19.65 14.73
C LEU A 143 13.21 20.42 13.92
N ARG A 144 12.76 21.30 13.01
CA ARG A 144 13.65 22.18 12.23
C ARG A 144 14.38 23.22 13.11
N ARG A 145 13.83 23.65 14.26
CA ARG A 145 14.53 24.58 15.19
C ARG A 145 15.75 23.90 15.81
N PHE A 146 15.59 22.70 16.38
CA PHE A 146 16.71 21.89 16.91
C PHE A 146 17.79 21.64 15.84
N TRP A 147 17.37 21.16 14.66
CA TRP A 147 18.29 20.87 13.56
C TRP A 147 19.08 22.09 13.06
N ARG A 148 18.51 23.31 13.12
CA ARG A 148 19.21 24.56 12.76
C ARG A 148 20.25 25.02 13.79
N ARG A 149 20.17 24.59 15.05
CA ARG A 149 21.14 24.95 16.10
C ARG A 149 22.46 24.17 16.01
N GLY A 150 22.50 23.09 15.24
CA GLY A 150 23.70 22.26 15.06
C GLY A 150 23.93 21.24 16.19
N GLU A 151 22.90 21.00 17.00
CA GLU A 151 22.85 20.03 18.11
C GLU A 151 22.82 18.55 17.62
N THR A 152 23.00 18.32 16.32
CA THR A 152 22.89 17.03 15.64
C THR A 152 24.13 16.80 14.76
N ASN A 153 25.19 16.28 15.38
CA ASN A 153 26.44 15.91 14.73
C ASN A 153 26.64 14.40 14.85
N ALA A 154 27.20 13.75 13.83
CA ALA A 154 27.49 12.30 13.83
C ALA A 154 28.47 11.84 14.94
N ALA A 155 29.12 12.77 15.63
CA ALA A 155 30.08 12.55 16.71
C ALA A 155 29.59 13.01 18.10
N ALA A 156 28.31 13.41 18.23
CA ALA A 156 27.71 13.85 19.50
C ALA A 156 26.47 13.01 19.80
N ALA A 157 26.19 12.78 21.09
CA ALA A 157 24.95 12.13 21.52
C ALA A 157 23.73 12.99 21.11
N PRO A 158 22.61 12.41 20.65
CA PRO A 158 21.42 13.17 20.29
C PRO A 158 20.86 13.93 21.50
N HIS A 159 20.46 15.19 21.29
CA HIS A 159 19.92 16.04 22.35
C HIS A 159 18.67 15.40 22.99
N PRO A 160 18.57 15.27 24.33
CA PRO A 160 17.50 14.51 24.97
C PRO A 160 16.11 15.04 24.64
N ALA A 161 15.93 16.36 24.59
CA ALA A 161 14.65 16.97 24.18
C ALA A 161 14.29 16.72 22.70
N LEU A 162 15.29 16.50 21.82
CA LEU A 162 15.05 16.18 20.41
C LEU A 162 14.59 14.71 20.27
N ARG A 163 15.16 13.80 21.05
CA ARG A 163 14.68 12.42 21.16
C ARG A 163 13.26 12.34 21.72
N ALA A 164 12.96 13.06 22.80
CA ALA A 164 11.61 13.14 23.35
C ALA A 164 10.60 13.69 22.31
N LEU A 165 10.98 14.77 21.60
CA LEU A 165 10.18 15.33 20.50
C LEU A 165 9.95 14.33 19.36
N ALA A 166 10.93 13.49 19.03
CA ALA A 166 10.79 12.45 18.00
C ALA A 166 9.88 11.30 18.45
N ILE A 167 9.95 10.85 19.72
CA ILE A 167 9.06 9.82 20.27
C ILE A 167 7.61 10.32 20.29
N VAL A 168 7.36 11.46 20.96
CA VAL A 168 6.02 12.05 21.06
C VAL A 168 5.50 12.44 19.68
N GLY A 169 6.37 12.98 18.82
CA GLY A 169 6.03 13.36 17.46
C GLY A 169 5.61 12.18 16.58
N LEU A 170 6.24 11.00 16.71
CA LEU A 170 5.82 9.79 16.01
C LEU A 170 4.46 9.28 16.50
N LEU A 171 4.19 9.33 17.81
CA LEU A 171 2.88 8.95 18.38
C LEU A 171 1.76 9.89 17.93
N VAL A 172 1.98 11.20 18.04
CA VAL A 172 1.03 12.24 17.57
C VAL A 172 0.80 12.09 16.07
N TYR A 173 1.87 11.93 15.27
CA TYR A 173 1.75 11.68 13.84
C TYR A 173 0.93 10.41 13.56
N ALA A 174 1.21 9.29 14.23
CA ALA A 174 0.53 8.02 13.95
C ALA A 174 -0.98 8.09 14.25
N LEU A 175 -1.36 8.70 15.37
CA LEU A 175 -2.76 8.93 15.71
C LEU A 175 -3.44 9.87 14.70
N THR A 176 -2.84 11.03 14.45
CA THR A 176 -3.44 12.04 13.54
C THR A 176 -3.51 11.59 12.09
N MET A 177 -2.50 10.89 11.55
CA MET A 177 -2.58 10.34 10.20
C MET A 177 -3.52 9.14 10.09
N THR A 178 -3.73 8.36 11.15
CA THR A 178 -4.77 7.31 11.11
C THR A 178 -6.14 7.94 10.89
N LEU A 179 -6.47 8.99 11.65
CA LEU A 179 -7.73 9.73 11.48
C LEU A 179 -7.78 10.51 10.15
N ALA A 180 -6.68 11.14 9.72
CA ALA A 180 -6.65 11.86 8.45
C ALA A 180 -6.73 10.94 7.21
N ALA A 181 -6.26 9.70 7.31
CA ALA A 181 -6.46 8.68 6.29
C ALA A 181 -7.92 8.20 6.23
N VAL A 182 -8.61 8.14 7.37
CA VAL A 182 -10.07 7.95 7.43
C VAL A 182 -10.78 9.11 6.73
N ASP A 183 -10.47 10.34 7.13
CA ASP A 183 -11.10 11.55 6.60
C ASP A 183 -10.90 11.69 5.08
N TRP A 184 -9.65 11.78 4.61
CA TRP A 184 -9.35 12.23 3.25
C TRP A 184 -9.32 11.14 2.18
N ILE A 185 -9.36 9.86 2.55
CA ILE A 185 -9.28 8.75 1.58
C ILE A 185 -10.31 7.65 1.87
N MET A 186 -10.44 7.18 3.12
CA MET A 186 -11.39 6.11 3.43
C MET A 186 -12.84 6.57 3.26
N SER A 187 -13.15 7.81 3.69
CA SER A 187 -14.51 8.36 3.63
C SER A 187 -15.01 8.69 2.21
N LEU A 188 -14.15 8.58 1.18
CA LEU A 188 -14.56 8.58 -0.23
C LEU A 188 -15.50 7.38 -0.54
N SER A 189 -15.42 6.31 0.27
CA SER A 189 -16.33 5.16 0.27
C SER A 189 -16.88 4.95 1.66
N ALA A 190 -17.85 5.80 2.06
CA ALA A 190 -18.28 5.99 3.45
C ALA A 190 -18.74 4.72 4.19
N GLU A 191 -19.28 3.72 3.49
CA GLU A 191 -19.65 2.42 4.07
C GLU A 191 -18.43 1.59 4.49
N TRP A 192 -17.36 1.63 3.69
CA TRP A 192 -16.17 0.80 3.83
C TRP A 192 -15.27 1.23 5.00
N TYR A 193 -14.52 0.28 5.56
CA TYR A 193 -13.54 0.55 6.61
C TYR A 193 -12.40 -0.49 6.58
N SER A 194 -11.21 -0.10 7.05
CA SER A 194 -10.13 -1.05 7.33
C SER A 194 -9.16 -0.49 8.38
N THR A 195 -8.87 -1.28 9.42
CA THR A 195 -7.98 -0.89 10.52
C THR A 195 -6.52 -0.72 10.10
N THR A 196 -6.08 -1.46 9.07
CA THR A 196 -4.69 -1.42 8.57
C THR A 196 -4.44 -0.21 7.65
N PHE A 197 -5.50 0.42 7.13
CA PHE A 197 -5.42 1.42 6.08
C PHE A 197 -4.56 2.65 6.46
N GLY A 198 -4.74 3.19 7.67
CA GLY A 198 -3.93 4.31 8.17
C GLY A 198 -2.43 3.98 8.18
N LEU A 199 -2.06 2.75 8.55
CA LEU A 199 -0.67 2.30 8.56
C LEU A 199 -0.11 2.11 7.15
N LEU A 200 -0.90 1.61 6.20
CA LEU A 200 -0.53 1.53 4.79
C LEU A 200 -0.18 2.91 4.23
N ILE A 201 -1.05 3.91 4.46
CA ILE A 201 -0.79 5.30 4.06
C ILE A 201 0.50 5.82 4.72
N MET A 202 0.66 5.68 6.04
CA MET A 202 1.86 6.14 6.75
C MET A 202 3.16 5.56 6.19
N VAL A 203 3.17 4.26 5.81
CA VAL A 203 4.33 3.61 5.21
C VAL A 203 4.57 4.08 3.78
N GLY A 204 3.51 4.30 2.98
CA GLY A 204 3.61 4.93 1.66
C GLY A 204 4.18 6.35 1.69
N GLN A 205 3.76 7.16 2.66
CA GLN A 205 4.33 8.49 2.92
C GLN A 205 5.83 8.39 3.27
N ALA A 206 6.20 7.50 4.20
CA ALA A 206 7.61 7.29 4.56
C ALA A 206 8.47 6.82 3.36
N LEU A 207 7.95 5.89 2.54
CA LEU A 207 8.58 5.37 1.33
C LEU A 207 8.82 6.48 0.29
N SER A 208 7.78 7.24 -0.05
CA SER A 208 7.86 8.29 -1.06
C SER A 208 8.76 9.45 -0.64
N ALA A 209 8.65 9.91 0.61
CA ALA A 209 9.55 10.93 1.15
C ALA A 209 11.02 10.50 1.14
N PHE A 210 11.29 9.23 1.49
CA PHE A 210 12.64 8.68 1.46
C PHE A 210 13.18 8.57 0.02
N ALA A 211 12.38 8.04 -0.91
CA ALA A 211 12.73 7.97 -2.34
C ALA A 211 13.02 9.37 -2.93
N PHE A 212 12.15 10.35 -2.64
CA PHE A 212 12.35 11.75 -3.02
C PHE A 212 13.65 12.33 -2.46
N ALA A 213 13.95 12.08 -1.19
CA ALA A 213 15.15 12.59 -0.55
C ALA A 213 16.43 11.97 -1.13
N VAL A 214 16.44 10.66 -1.38
CA VAL A 214 17.56 9.96 -2.04
C VAL A 214 17.78 10.51 -3.46
N ALA A 215 16.73 10.61 -4.26
CA ALA A 215 16.81 11.16 -5.63
C ALA A 215 17.36 12.60 -5.63
N CYS A 216 16.85 13.47 -4.75
CA CYS A 216 17.34 14.85 -4.61
C CYS A 216 18.82 14.91 -4.17
N SER A 217 19.26 14.00 -3.30
CA SER A 217 20.66 13.92 -2.86
C SER A 217 21.62 13.50 -3.99
N VAL A 218 21.21 12.56 -4.85
CA VAL A 218 22.01 12.17 -6.03
C VAL A 218 22.01 13.27 -7.10
N LEU A 219 20.86 13.90 -7.38
CA LEU A 219 20.74 14.95 -8.40
C LEU A 219 21.42 16.26 -7.97
N GLY A 220 21.36 16.60 -6.69
CA GLY A 220 22.13 17.69 -6.09
C GLY A 220 23.64 17.43 -6.09
N GLY A 221 24.04 16.16 -6.12
CA GLY A 221 25.44 15.73 -6.12
C GLY A 221 26.04 15.55 -4.72
N SER A 222 25.26 15.46 -3.64
CA SER A 222 25.80 15.10 -2.32
C SER A 222 26.33 13.67 -2.30
N LEU A 223 25.72 12.78 -3.08
CA LEU A 223 26.13 11.38 -3.29
C LEU A 223 26.99 11.18 -4.55
N ARG A 224 27.30 12.24 -5.32
CA ARG A 224 28.15 12.16 -6.52
C ARG A 224 29.61 12.43 -6.16
N GLY A 225 30.30 11.38 -5.72
CA GLY A 225 31.75 11.33 -5.63
C GLY A 225 32.24 9.94 -6.06
N SER A 226 33.38 9.87 -6.75
CA SER A 226 34.05 8.61 -7.09
C SER A 226 34.78 8.00 -5.87
N THR A 227 34.21 8.16 -4.68
CA THR A 227 34.78 7.76 -3.40
C THR A 227 34.08 6.51 -2.88
N ALA A 228 34.82 5.66 -2.17
CA ALA A 228 34.27 4.43 -1.58
C ALA A 228 33.09 4.71 -0.63
N ASP A 229 33.09 5.87 0.03
CA ASP A 229 32.05 6.29 0.97
C ASP A 229 30.71 6.57 0.29
N GLY A 230 30.72 7.26 -0.87
CA GLY A 230 29.49 7.53 -1.63
C GLY A 230 28.78 6.24 -2.07
N ALA A 231 29.55 5.23 -2.47
CA ALA A 231 29.03 3.92 -2.84
C ALA A 231 28.54 3.09 -1.62
N ARG A 232 29.13 3.29 -0.43
CA ARG A 232 28.64 2.70 0.83
C ARG A 232 27.32 3.35 1.24
N THR A 233 27.26 4.68 1.30
CA THR A 233 26.03 5.41 1.64
C THR A 233 24.89 5.12 0.65
N ALA A 234 25.16 5.00 -0.64
CA ALA A 234 24.16 4.57 -1.63
C ALA A 234 23.65 3.14 -1.33
N GLN A 235 24.54 2.21 -0.95
CA GLN A 235 24.16 0.85 -0.57
C GLN A 235 23.27 0.83 0.69
N ASP A 236 23.59 1.67 1.69
CA ASP A 236 22.80 1.77 2.94
C ASP A 236 21.42 2.37 2.67
N LEU A 237 21.36 3.46 1.89
CA LEU A 237 20.09 4.06 1.46
C LEU A 237 19.24 3.09 0.62
N GLY A 238 19.86 2.32 -0.28
CA GLY A 238 19.18 1.28 -1.07
C GLY A 238 18.64 0.12 -0.22
N ASN A 239 19.31 -0.21 0.88
CA ASN A 239 18.80 -1.20 1.84
C ASN A 239 17.57 -0.65 2.61
N ILE A 240 17.61 0.60 3.08
CA ILE A 240 16.47 1.23 3.78
C ILE A 240 15.26 1.39 2.84
N LEU A 241 15.49 1.79 1.58
CA LEU A 241 14.44 1.85 0.56
C LEU A 241 13.78 0.47 0.36
N LEU A 242 14.58 -0.59 0.30
CA LEU A 242 14.07 -1.97 0.21
C LEU A 242 13.24 -2.36 1.43
N THR A 243 13.64 -1.94 2.64
CA THR A 243 12.84 -2.17 3.87
C THR A 243 11.48 -1.48 3.78
N PHE A 244 11.41 -0.22 3.35
CA PHE A 244 10.13 0.48 3.17
C PHE A 244 9.25 -0.17 2.09
N VAL A 245 9.83 -0.54 0.94
CA VAL A 245 9.11 -1.29 -0.12
C VAL A 245 8.54 -2.60 0.42
N MET A 246 9.32 -3.32 1.24
CA MET A 246 8.91 -4.62 1.77
C MET A 246 7.83 -4.50 2.87
N LEU A 247 7.92 -3.49 3.73
CA LEU A 247 6.89 -3.19 4.72
C LEU A 247 5.59 -2.75 4.04
N TRP A 248 5.68 -1.91 3.00
CA TRP A 248 4.53 -1.51 2.20
C TRP A 248 3.86 -2.73 1.54
N ALA A 249 4.64 -3.56 0.84
CA ALA A 249 4.12 -4.73 0.13
C ALA A 249 3.51 -5.75 1.10
N TYR A 250 4.09 -5.92 2.29
CA TYR A 250 3.50 -6.72 3.37
C TYR A 250 2.11 -6.18 3.76
N LEU A 251 2.00 -4.90 4.14
CA LEU A 251 0.73 -4.32 4.60
C LEU A 251 -0.35 -4.33 3.52
N ALA A 252 0.00 -3.93 2.29
CA ALA A 252 -0.90 -3.93 1.15
C ALA A 252 -1.42 -5.34 0.85
N PHE A 253 -0.53 -6.34 0.87
CA PHE A 253 -0.90 -7.73 0.64
C PHE A 253 -1.71 -8.32 1.79
N THR A 254 -1.39 -8.04 3.06
CA THR A 254 -2.18 -8.54 4.20
C THR A 254 -3.57 -7.92 4.25
N GLN A 255 -3.72 -6.63 3.93
CA GLN A 255 -5.04 -6.00 3.83
C GLN A 255 -5.88 -6.65 2.72
N PHE A 256 -5.29 -6.85 1.54
CA PHE A 256 -5.96 -7.56 0.44
C PHE A 256 -6.33 -8.99 0.83
N LEU A 257 -5.38 -9.76 1.37
CA LEU A 257 -5.58 -11.16 1.72
C LEU A 257 -6.68 -11.35 2.76
N ILE A 258 -6.73 -10.51 3.80
CA ILE A 258 -7.76 -10.60 4.86
C ILE A 258 -9.15 -10.32 4.28
N ILE A 259 -9.31 -9.23 3.52
CA ILE A 259 -10.62 -8.84 2.96
C ILE A 259 -11.07 -9.83 1.88
N TRP A 260 -10.16 -10.27 1.01
CA TRP A 260 -10.42 -11.30 0.01
C TRP A 260 -10.76 -12.66 0.64
N ALA A 261 -10.13 -13.02 1.76
CA ALA A 261 -10.38 -14.29 2.43
C ALA A 261 -11.67 -14.32 3.26
N ALA A 262 -12.13 -13.16 3.74
CA ALA A 262 -13.38 -13.04 4.49
C ALA A 262 -14.61 -12.85 3.57
N ASP A 263 -14.41 -12.28 2.37
CA ASP A 263 -15.41 -12.05 1.32
C ASP A 263 -16.73 -11.41 1.81
N LEU A 264 -16.65 -10.56 2.84
CA LEU A 264 -17.81 -9.89 3.41
C LEU A 264 -18.32 -8.82 2.43
N PRO A 265 -19.63 -8.77 2.07
CA PRO A 265 -20.14 -7.91 1.00
C PRO A 265 -19.75 -6.43 1.10
N VAL A 266 -19.79 -5.86 2.31
CA VAL A 266 -19.43 -4.46 2.59
C VAL A 266 -17.93 -4.20 2.41
N GLU A 267 -17.08 -5.18 2.72
CA GLU A 267 -15.62 -5.03 2.68
C GLU A 267 -15.05 -5.34 1.29
N ILE A 268 -15.58 -6.36 0.61
CA ILE A 268 -15.12 -6.78 -0.72
C ILE A 268 -15.53 -5.78 -1.82
N GLY A 269 -16.65 -5.06 -1.67
CA GLY A 269 -17.14 -4.09 -2.67
C GLY A 269 -16.08 -3.05 -3.08
N TRP A 270 -15.23 -2.63 -2.14
CA TRP A 270 -14.13 -1.71 -2.38
C TRP A 270 -13.03 -2.30 -3.30
N TYR A 271 -12.74 -3.60 -3.16
CA TYR A 271 -11.83 -4.33 -4.06
C TYR A 271 -12.51 -4.75 -5.37
N ALA A 272 -13.81 -5.01 -5.37
CA ALA A 272 -14.58 -5.34 -6.58
C ALA A 272 -14.56 -4.18 -7.58
N ALA A 273 -14.83 -2.94 -7.12
CA ALA A 273 -14.69 -1.74 -7.95
C ALA A 273 -13.27 -1.58 -8.53
N ARG A 274 -12.25 -1.94 -7.73
CA ARG A 274 -10.82 -1.90 -8.09
C ARG A 274 -10.34 -3.08 -8.93
N SER A 275 -11.19 -4.08 -9.16
CA SER A 275 -10.90 -5.29 -9.95
C SER A 275 -11.37 -5.19 -11.41
N GLN A 276 -12.07 -4.11 -11.77
CA GLN A 276 -12.39 -3.78 -13.17
C GLN A 276 -11.11 -3.73 -14.04
N PRO A 277 -11.17 -4.02 -15.35
CA PRO A 277 -9.98 -4.24 -16.18
C PRO A 277 -8.92 -3.14 -16.11
N ALA A 278 -9.34 -1.87 -16.16
CA ALA A 278 -8.45 -0.70 -16.09
C ALA A 278 -7.69 -0.61 -14.76
N TRP A 279 -8.44 -0.64 -13.65
CA TRP A 279 -7.90 -0.56 -12.28
C TRP A 279 -7.04 -1.78 -11.93
N ARG A 280 -7.39 -2.97 -12.44
CA ARG A 280 -6.59 -4.19 -12.29
C ARG A 280 -5.23 -4.09 -12.97
N TRP A 281 -5.15 -3.55 -14.19
CA TRP A 281 -3.86 -3.32 -14.85
C TRP A 281 -3.02 -2.26 -14.14
N LEU A 282 -3.64 -1.22 -13.59
CA LEU A 282 -2.96 -0.24 -12.74
C LEU A 282 -2.38 -0.88 -11.47
N ALA A 283 -3.14 -1.73 -10.77
CA ALA A 283 -2.67 -2.47 -9.61
C ALA A 283 -1.48 -3.41 -9.94
N VAL A 284 -1.54 -4.12 -11.08
CA VAL A 284 -0.43 -4.95 -11.57
C VAL A 284 0.80 -4.09 -11.88
N ALA A 285 0.63 -2.89 -12.46
CA ALA A 285 1.73 -1.96 -12.70
C ALA A 285 2.34 -1.45 -11.39
N VAL A 286 1.52 -1.09 -10.39
CA VAL A 286 2.01 -0.70 -9.05
C VAL A 286 2.78 -1.85 -8.41
N LEU A 287 2.26 -3.07 -8.39
CA LEU A 287 2.96 -4.26 -7.88
C LEU A 287 4.30 -4.50 -8.62
N GLY A 288 4.31 -4.32 -9.94
CA GLY A 288 5.51 -4.44 -10.77
C GLY A 288 6.58 -3.39 -10.48
N PHE A 289 6.21 -2.10 -10.43
CA PHE A 289 7.15 -0.98 -10.36
C PHE A 289 7.47 -0.51 -8.93
N GLN A 290 6.57 -0.70 -7.96
CA GLN A 290 6.78 -0.35 -6.55
C GLN A 290 7.39 -1.48 -5.73
N PHE A 291 7.09 -2.74 -6.07
CA PHE A 291 7.56 -3.91 -5.32
C PHE A 291 8.54 -4.78 -6.12
N ALA A 292 8.08 -5.45 -7.19
CA ALA A 292 8.87 -6.49 -7.84
C ALA A 292 10.19 -5.95 -8.43
N LEU A 293 10.13 -4.85 -9.19
CA LEU A 293 11.31 -4.21 -9.78
C LEU A 293 12.29 -3.71 -8.69
N PRO A 294 11.88 -2.96 -7.65
CA PRO A 294 12.79 -2.58 -6.58
C PRO A 294 13.43 -3.75 -5.85
N VAL A 295 12.68 -4.81 -5.52
CA VAL A 295 13.23 -6.01 -4.87
C VAL A 295 14.29 -6.69 -5.75
N LEU A 296 13.96 -6.95 -7.02
CA LEU A 296 14.87 -7.60 -7.97
C LEU A 296 16.11 -6.74 -8.27
N ALA A 297 15.95 -5.43 -8.46
CA ALA A 297 17.07 -4.50 -8.65
C ALA A 297 17.98 -4.45 -7.40
N MET A 298 17.39 -4.43 -6.21
CA MET A 298 18.09 -4.36 -4.93
C MET A 298 18.74 -5.67 -4.49
N LEU A 299 18.43 -6.80 -5.13
CA LEU A 299 19.18 -8.05 -4.97
C LEU A 299 20.63 -7.90 -5.47
N PHE A 300 20.86 -7.07 -6.50
CA PHE A 300 22.18 -6.86 -7.08
C PHE A 300 23.00 -5.81 -6.33
N ARG A 301 24.06 -6.24 -5.64
CA ARG A 301 25.02 -5.36 -4.95
C ARG A 301 25.64 -4.28 -5.84
N SER A 302 25.80 -4.56 -7.15
CA SER A 302 26.28 -3.60 -8.14
C SER A 302 25.28 -2.48 -8.42
N PHE A 303 23.97 -2.76 -8.34
CA PHE A 303 22.91 -1.75 -8.47
C PHE A 303 22.87 -0.85 -7.24
N LYS A 304 22.85 -1.44 -6.04
CA LYS A 304 22.86 -0.74 -4.75
C LYS A 304 24.01 0.27 -4.59
N ARG A 305 25.16 -0.01 -5.20
CA ARG A 305 26.38 0.83 -5.09
C ARG A 305 26.47 1.96 -6.11
N ASP A 306 25.60 2.01 -7.11
CA ASP A 306 25.59 3.05 -8.13
C ASP A 306 24.54 4.11 -7.78
N PRO A 307 24.94 5.32 -7.34
CA PRO A 307 23.98 6.36 -6.96
C PRO A 307 23.03 6.75 -8.10
N ARG A 308 23.46 6.65 -9.37
CA ARG A 308 22.61 7.03 -10.52
C ARG A 308 21.48 6.02 -10.72
N ARG A 309 21.77 4.73 -10.60
CA ARG A 309 20.76 3.65 -10.69
C ARG A 309 19.79 3.70 -9.51
N LEU A 310 20.32 3.96 -8.30
CA LEU A 310 19.48 4.16 -7.12
C LEU A 310 18.51 5.35 -7.32
N ALA A 311 18.99 6.49 -7.81
CA ALA A 311 18.13 7.65 -8.07
C ALA A 311 17.07 7.41 -9.15
N TRP A 312 17.42 6.67 -10.20
CA TRP A 312 16.45 6.23 -11.21
C TRP A 312 15.38 5.33 -10.59
N LEU A 313 15.76 4.36 -9.76
CA LEU A 313 14.80 3.49 -9.08
C LEU A 313 13.90 4.28 -8.11
N CYS A 314 14.46 5.25 -7.37
CA CYS A 314 13.66 6.14 -6.53
C CYS A 314 12.64 6.96 -7.34
N ALA A 315 12.98 7.37 -8.57
CA ALA A 315 12.02 8.04 -9.46
C ALA A 315 10.91 7.08 -9.94
N VAL A 316 11.25 5.83 -10.27
CA VAL A 316 10.25 4.81 -10.62
C VAL A 316 9.31 4.51 -9.44
N VAL A 317 9.85 4.35 -8.22
CA VAL A 317 9.06 4.15 -7.00
C VAL A 317 8.14 5.34 -6.70
N LEU A 318 8.59 6.58 -6.94
CA LEU A 318 7.73 7.77 -6.79
C LEU A 318 6.57 7.80 -7.79
N ILE A 319 6.83 7.43 -9.05
CA ILE A 319 5.79 7.34 -10.09
C ILE A 319 4.81 6.21 -9.74
N ALA A 320 5.32 5.06 -9.31
CA ALA A 320 4.50 3.93 -8.89
C ALA A 320 3.63 4.26 -7.66
N HIS A 321 4.15 5.03 -6.68
CA HIS A 321 3.37 5.47 -5.53
C HIS A 321 2.32 6.54 -5.88
N CYS A 322 2.59 7.38 -6.89
CA CYS A 322 1.56 8.25 -7.45
C CYS A 322 0.44 7.45 -8.15
N ALA A 323 0.79 6.36 -8.83
CA ALA A 323 -0.16 5.42 -9.43
C ALA A 323 -0.91 4.57 -8.37
N GLU A 324 -0.29 4.29 -7.23
CA GLU A 324 -0.95 3.70 -6.07
C GLU A 324 -2.01 4.64 -5.50
N LEU A 325 -1.67 5.92 -5.27
CA LEU A 325 -2.66 6.90 -4.81
C LEU A 325 -3.81 7.09 -5.81
N LEU A 326 -3.53 7.04 -7.11
CA LEU A 326 -4.56 7.04 -8.17
C LEU A 326 -5.51 5.84 -8.00
N TRP A 327 -4.97 4.64 -7.78
CA TRP A 327 -5.74 3.43 -7.52
C TRP A 327 -6.48 3.43 -6.17
N LEU A 328 -6.00 4.18 -5.18
CA LEU A 328 -6.69 4.35 -3.90
C LEU A 328 -7.86 5.35 -4.00
N VAL A 329 -7.68 6.46 -4.71
CA VAL A 329 -8.60 7.63 -4.68
C VAL A 329 -9.66 7.61 -5.79
N GLU A 330 -9.32 7.25 -7.03
CA GLU A 330 -10.21 7.46 -8.20
C GLU A 330 -11.29 6.40 -8.48
N PRO A 331 -11.14 5.10 -8.16
CA PRO A 331 -12.15 4.08 -8.49
C PRO A 331 -13.58 4.32 -7.99
N PRO A 332 -13.84 5.03 -6.85
CA PRO A 332 -15.19 5.42 -6.45
C PRO A 332 -15.86 6.44 -7.39
N PHE A 333 -15.08 7.16 -8.20
CA PHE A 333 -15.54 8.26 -9.06
C PHE A 333 -15.59 7.90 -10.54
N ARG A 334 -14.67 7.05 -11.01
CA ARG A 334 -14.42 6.77 -12.42
C ARG A 334 -14.76 5.32 -12.77
N SER A 335 -15.86 5.13 -13.50
CA SER A 335 -16.19 3.87 -14.19
C SER A 335 -15.59 3.79 -15.61
N ASP A 336 -14.91 4.86 -16.04
CA ASP A 336 -14.20 5.03 -17.31
C ASP A 336 -13.15 3.91 -17.52
N GLN A 337 -13.02 3.40 -18.76
CA GLN A 337 -11.97 2.40 -19.08
C GLN A 337 -10.54 2.95 -19.03
N VAL A 338 -10.36 4.26 -18.85
CA VAL A 338 -9.04 4.93 -18.82
C VAL A 338 -8.81 5.51 -17.42
N PRO A 339 -7.83 4.99 -16.65
CA PRO A 339 -7.67 5.39 -15.25
C PRO A 339 -7.03 6.78 -15.08
N VAL A 340 -6.36 7.30 -16.11
CA VAL A 340 -5.62 8.58 -16.07
C VAL A 340 -6.32 9.63 -16.94
N HIS A 341 -6.55 10.79 -16.37
CA HIS A 341 -7.13 11.97 -17.02
C HIS A 341 -6.08 13.09 -17.16
N TRP A 342 -6.27 14.01 -18.11
CA TRP A 342 -5.32 15.12 -18.31
C TRP A 342 -5.29 16.08 -17.11
N MET A 343 -6.40 16.19 -16.37
CA MET A 343 -6.49 17.00 -15.15
C MET A 343 -5.58 16.46 -14.04
N ASP A 344 -5.34 15.14 -13.95
CA ASP A 344 -4.40 14.53 -12.99
C ASP A 344 -2.99 15.10 -13.20
N ALA A 345 -2.55 15.18 -14.46
CA ALA A 345 -1.25 15.73 -14.82
C ALA A 345 -1.17 17.24 -14.56
N VAL A 346 -2.23 18.00 -14.85
CA VAL A 346 -2.28 19.44 -14.58
C VAL A 346 -2.24 19.72 -13.07
N ALA A 347 -3.01 19.00 -12.27
CA ALA A 347 -3.02 19.12 -10.81
C ALA A 347 -1.64 18.76 -10.21
N LEU A 348 -1.03 17.65 -10.64
CA LEU A 348 0.32 17.25 -10.21
C LEU A 348 1.38 18.29 -10.57
N LEU A 349 1.31 18.91 -11.75
CA LEU A 349 2.23 19.98 -12.16
C LEU A 349 1.99 21.29 -11.38
N ALA A 350 0.73 21.65 -11.10
CA ALA A 350 0.38 22.84 -10.33
C ALA A 350 0.83 22.71 -8.87
N VAL A 351 0.29 21.73 -8.14
CA VAL A 351 0.61 21.47 -6.73
C VAL A 351 2.10 21.16 -6.56
N GLY A 352 2.64 20.26 -7.39
CA GLY A 352 4.05 19.86 -7.34
C GLY A 352 5.01 20.99 -7.70
N GLY A 353 4.71 21.81 -8.71
CA GLY A 353 5.54 22.95 -9.13
C GLY A 353 5.59 24.05 -8.07
N LEU A 354 4.43 24.46 -7.55
CA LEU A 354 4.30 25.43 -6.46
C LEU A 354 5.04 24.94 -5.19
N TRP A 355 4.78 23.70 -4.77
CA TRP A 355 5.47 23.06 -3.65
C TRP A 355 7.00 23.02 -3.82
N ARG A 356 7.46 22.54 -4.98
CA ARG A 356 8.90 22.38 -5.28
C ARG A 356 9.62 23.72 -5.26
N SER A 357 8.97 24.79 -5.73
CA SER A 357 9.53 26.13 -5.75
C SER A 357 9.85 26.67 -4.35
N GLN A 358 8.96 26.45 -3.38
CA GLN A 358 9.14 26.90 -2.00
C GLN A 358 10.22 26.07 -1.30
N GLY A 359 10.26 24.75 -1.52
CA GLY A 359 11.36 23.89 -1.06
C GLY A 359 12.74 24.32 -1.60
N LEU A 360 12.80 24.85 -2.84
CA LEU A 360 14.03 25.43 -3.41
C LEU A 360 14.37 26.81 -2.83
N ARG A 361 13.37 27.66 -2.55
CA ARG A 361 13.55 28.95 -1.87
C ARG A 361 14.20 28.75 -0.49
N ASP A 362 13.62 27.88 0.33
CA ASP A 362 14.14 27.54 1.65
C ASP A 362 15.59 27.04 1.60
N GLY A 363 15.92 26.21 0.60
CA GLY A 363 17.29 25.74 0.36
C GLY A 363 18.27 26.86 -0.04
N HIS A 364 17.84 27.80 -0.89
CA HIS A 364 18.65 28.92 -1.35
C HIS A 364 18.95 29.92 -0.22
N ASP A 365 17.93 30.33 0.54
CA ASP A 365 18.06 31.34 1.59
C ASP A 365 18.99 30.86 2.72
N ARG A 366 18.92 29.56 3.06
CA ARG A 366 19.87 28.89 3.97
C ARG A 366 21.31 28.90 3.43
N CYS A 367 21.51 28.66 2.13
CA CYS A 367 22.83 28.71 1.52
C CYS A 367 23.42 30.13 1.57
N GLN A 368 22.61 31.17 1.36
CA GLN A 368 23.02 32.56 1.55
C GLN A 368 23.40 32.84 3.01
N ALA A 369 22.54 32.48 3.97
CA ALA A 369 22.79 32.71 5.40
C ALA A 369 24.10 32.05 5.89
N HIS A 370 24.40 30.83 5.43
CA HIS A 370 25.66 30.16 5.74
C HIS A 370 26.86 30.85 5.06
N ARG A 371 26.73 31.36 3.84
CA ARG A 371 27.80 32.16 3.20
C ARG A 371 28.08 33.44 3.97
N ARG A 372 27.05 34.18 4.40
CA ARG A 372 27.17 35.40 5.23
C ARG A 372 27.91 35.11 6.54
N ARG A 373 27.41 34.17 7.37
CA ARG A 373 28.09 33.74 8.61
C ARG A 373 29.53 33.26 8.40
N GLY A 374 29.82 32.62 7.27
CA GLY A 374 31.17 32.20 6.90
C GLY A 374 32.09 33.37 6.51
N ALA A 375 31.55 34.41 5.87
CA ALA A 375 32.25 35.65 5.58
C ALA A 375 32.51 36.46 6.85
N ASP A 376 31.52 36.58 7.74
CA ASP A 376 31.66 37.28 9.03
C ASP A 376 32.74 36.62 9.90
N ARG A 377 32.69 35.29 10.10
CA ARG A 377 33.75 34.56 10.82
C ARG A 377 35.14 34.71 10.19
N ARG A 378 35.23 34.90 8.86
CA ARG A 378 36.52 35.21 8.19
C ARG A 378 36.94 36.66 8.40
N ARG A 379 35.99 37.60 8.44
CA ARG A 379 36.20 39.03 8.73
C ARG A 379 36.67 39.23 10.16
N ASP A 380 36.05 38.56 11.13
CA ASP A 380 36.45 38.59 12.55
C ASP A 380 37.82 37.95 12.77
N ARG A 381 38.09 36.77 12.16
CA ARG A 381 39.44 36.18 12.18
C ARG A 381 40.50 37.07 11.52
N ARG A 382 40.14 37.88 10.51
CA ARG A 382 41.03 38.91 9.96
C ARG A 382 41.21 40.09 10.91
N ARG A 383 40.14 40.63 11.52
CA ARG A 383 40.21 41.70 12.52
C ARG A 383 41.08 41.30 13.71
N LEU A 384 40.91 40.09 14.25
CA LEU A 384 41.73 39.55 15.33
C LEU A 384 43.20 39.43 14.93
N ARG A 385 43.51 38.83 13.76
CA ARG A 385 44.90 38.74 13.26
C ARG A 385 45.54 40.10 12.95
N LEU A 386 44.75 41.10 12.55
CA LEU A 386 45.22 42.49 12.39
C LEU A 386 45.49 43.12 13.75
N ARG A 387 44.62 42.91 14.75
CA ARG A 387 44.83 43.37 16.12
C ARG A 387 46.07 42.74 16.77
N ASP A 388 46.33 41.45 16.54
CA ASP A 388 47.52 40.75 17.02
C ASP A 388 48.83 41.17 16.29
N ARG A 389 48.72 41.69 15.06
CA ARG A 389 49.85 42.27 14.31
C ARG A 389 50.13 43.74 14.65
N LEU A 390 49.08 44.51 14.97
CA LEU A 390 49.18 45.91 15.40
C LEU A 390 49.44 46.05 16.91
N ALA A 391 49.33 44.96 17.68
CA ALA A 391 49.78 44.89 19.06
C ALA A 391 51.29 45.16 19.13
N ARG A 392 51.64 46.40 19.52
CA ARG A 392 53.02 46.91 19.56
C ARG A 392 53.94 45.93 20.32
N PRO A 393 55.17 45.62 19.83
CA PRO A 393 56.03 44.57 20.42
C PRO A 393 56.24 44.70 21.93
N TRP A 394 56.37 45.94 22.41
CA TRP A 394 56.59 46.36 23.80
C TRP A 394 55.49 45.92 24.80
N LEU A 395 54.27 45.59 24.34
CA LEU A 395 53.16 45.14 25.21
C LEU A 395 53.14 43.63 25.49
N ARG A 396 53.97 42.84 24.79
CA ARG A 396 54.02 41.38 24.92
C ARG A 396 54.53 40.86 26.28
N PRO A 397 55.50 41.49 26.96
CA PRO A 397 55.92 41.08 28.31
C PRO A 397 54.79 41.25 29.33
N TRP A 398 54.09 42.40 29.30
CA TRP A 398 53.04 42.73 30.25
C TRP A 398 51.82 41.81 30.16
N LEU A 399 51.42 41.45 28.93
CA LEU A 399 50.34 40.47 28.69
C LEU A 399 50.71 39.05 29.16
N ARG A 400 51.98 38.64 29.04
CA ARG A 400 52.46 37.35 29.56
C ARG A 400 52.49 37.32 31.09
N TRP A 401 52.96 38.40 31.71
CA TRP A 401 52.97 38.55 33.18
C TRP A 401 51.55 38.47 33.74
N ARG A 402 50.59 39.21 33.15
CA ARG A 402 49.19 39.20 33.56
C ARG A 402 48.50 37.84 33.42
N ALA A 403 48.86 37.05 32.40
CA ALA A 403 48.38 35.68 32.23
C ALA A 403 48.98 34.71 33.27
N ALA A 404 50.24 34.89 33.66
CA ALA A 404 50.87 34.13 34.73
C ALA A 404 50.22 34.41 36.09
N CYS A 405 49.97 35.69 36.43
CA CYS A 405 49.28 36.07 37.66
C CYS A 405 47.84 35.52 37.73
N ALA A 406 47.10 35.50 36.60
CA ALA A 406 45.76 34.93 36.55
C ALA A 406 45.73 33.41 36.79
N ALA A 407 46.75 32.67 36.32
CA ALA A 407 46.89 31.25 36.61
C ALA A 407 47.11 31.00 38.12
N VAL A 408 47.97 31.78 38.77
CA VAL A 408 48.24 31.69 40.22
C VAL A 408 47.03 32.06 41.07
N ALA A 409 46.25 33.08 40.66
CA ALA A 409 45.02 33.47 41.35
C ALA A 409 43.97 32.33 41.35
N SER A 410 43.90 31.54 40.27
CA SER A 410 42.92 30.44 40.15
C SER A 410 43.20 29.23 41.08
N SER A 411 44.42 29.09 41.61
CA SER A 411 44.77 28.05 42.58
C SER A 411 44.51 28.41 44.05
N ALA A 412 44.14 29.67 44.35
CA ALA A 412 44.00 30.16 45.72
C ALA A 412 42.55 30.15 46.27
N ALA A 413 41.54 29.87 45.44
CA ALA A 413 40.13 29.81 45.87
C ALA A 413 39.84 28.50 46.63
N GLY A 414 39.78 28.60 47.96
CA GLY A 414 39.84 27.49 48.91
C GLY A 414 38.73 26.42 48.86
N ARG A 415 39.08 25.24 49.41
CA ARG A 415 38.18 24.14 49.78
C ARG A 415 37.57 24.35 51.17
N ARG A 416 36.38 23.76 51.45
CA ARG A 416 35.95 23.01 52.70
C ARG A 416 34.39 22.98 52.82
N PRO A 417 33.75 22.12 53.66
CA PRO A 417 33.96 20.66 53.82
C PRO A 417 32.69 19.79 54.11
N ARG A 418 32.73 18.48 53.73
CA ARG A 418 31.97 17.31 54.30
C ARG A 418 30.41 17.34 54.23
N ALA A 419 29.67 16.23 54.18
CA ALA A 419 29.91 14.78 54.34
C ALA A 419 28.85 13.98 53.50
N ALA A 420 28.74 12.64 53.36
CA ALA A 420 29.52 11.44 53.75
C ALA A 420 29.06 10.21 52.87
N ALA A 421 29.29 8.98 53.35
CA ALA A 421 28.78 7.65 52.91
C ALA A 421 29.38 6.98 51.65
N ARG A 422 29.38 5.64 51.69
CA ARG A 422 30.18 4.66 50.89
C ARG A 422 29.43 4.25 49.60
N SER A 423 29.99 3.58 48.58
CA SER A 423 30.96 2.48 48.60
C SER A 423 31.73 2.28 47.27
N GLU A 424 32.62 1.27 47.30
CA GLU A 424 33.58 0.70 46.33
C GLU A 424 33.16 0.67 44.83
N VAL A 425 34.05 0.65 43.82
CA VAL A 425 34.97 -0.47 43.48
C VAL A 425 36.21 -0.01 42.67
N ARG A 426 37.32 -0.76 42.81
CA ARG A 426 38.62 -0.62 42.12
C ARG A 426 38.56 -0.42 40.59
N ALA A 427 39.39 0.49 40.08
CA ALA A 427 39.88 0.48 38.69
C ALA A 427 41.40 0.21 38.66
N ARG A 428 41.84 -0.74 37.80
CA ARG A 428 43.25 -1.11 37.62
C ARG A 428 44.01 -0.08 36.79
N SER A 429 45.28 0.13 37.13
CA SER A 429 46.23 0.95 36.36
C SER A 429 46.70 0.23 35.09
N VAL A 430 46.91 0.99 34.01
CA VAL A 430 47.59 0.55 32.78
C VAL A 430 48.74 1.53 32.51
N PRO A 431 50.00 1.07 32.37
CA PRO A 431 51.14 1.96 32.18
C PRO A 431 51.21 2.50 30.74
N ARG A 432 51.71 3.74 30.60
CA ARG A 432 51.98 4.38 29.30
C ARG A 432 53.23 3.78 28.66
N VAL A 433 53.12 3.29 27.43
CA VAL A 433 54.28 2.96 26.58
C VAL A 433 54.78 4.22 25.88
N ALA A 434 56.11 4.41 25.86
CA ALA A 434 56.77 5.56 25.25
C ALA A 434 56.80 5.48 23.71
N ALA A 435 56.61 6.62 23.05
CA ALA A 435 56.67 6.71 21.58
C ALA A 435 58.11 6.96 21.08
N LYS A 436 58.54 6.19 20.08
CA LYS A 436 59.80 6.43 19.35
C LYS A 436 59.66 7.62 18.37
N PRO A 437 60.74 8.38 18.09
CA PRO A 437 60.70 9.57 17.24
C PRO A 437 60.57 9.24 15.74
N ALA A 438 59.97 10.16 14.98
CA ALA A 438 59.69 9.99 13.56
C ALA A 438 60.92 10.19 12.67
N ALA A 439 61.08 9.32 11.66
CA ALA A 439 62.08 9.49 10.60
C ALA A 439 61.66 10.59 9.61
N ARG A 440 62.63 11.37 9.12
CA ARG A 440 62.40 12.47 8.17
C ARG A 440 62.18 11.93 6.75
N VAL A 441 61.13 12.42 6.07
CA VAL A 441 60.94 12.19 4.63
C VAL A 441 61.56 13.35 3.86
N SER A 442 62.47 13.04 2.94
CA SER A 442 63.09 13.99 2.00
C SER A 442 62.39 13.94 0.63
N LEU A 443 62.28 15.08 -0.06
CA LEU A 443 61.63 15.19 -1.38
C LEU A 443 62.45 16.08 -2.34
N GLY A 444 62.77 15.53 -3.52
CA GLY A 444 63.47 16.18 -4.64
C GLY A 444 64.56 15.25 -5.21
N ARG A 445 64.85 15.17 -6.52
CA ARG A 445 64.33 15.82 -7.76
C ARG A 445 64.52 14.82 -8.94
N PRO A 446 63.88 14.98 -10.12
CA PRO A 446 63.86 13.95 -11.16
C PRO A 446 64.89 14.13 -12.30
N ALA A 447 65.45 13.01 -12.80
CA ALA A 447 66.22 12.88 -14.05
C ALA A 447 66.17 11.39 -14.54
N PRO A 448 66.66 10.99 -15.73
CA PRO A 448 65.79 10.82 -16.90
C PRO A 448 65.67 9.38 -17.47
N ARG A 449 64.78 9.25 -18.48
CA ARG A 449 64.32 8.04 -19.19
C ARG A 449 65.39 6.98 -19.54
N ARG A 450 65.04 5.69 -19.35
CA ARG A 450 65.16 4.65 -20.41
C ARG A 450 64.30 3.38 -20.17
N ARG A 451 63.73 2.89 -21.28
CA ARG A 451 63.16 1.54 -21.60
C ARG A 451 61.90 0.98 -20.87
N ALA A 452 60.86 0.91 -21.71
CA ALA A 452 59.68 0.02 -21.80
C ALA A 452 59.51 -1.21 -20.88
N ASN A 453 58.24 -1.48 -20.49
CA ASN A 453 57.75 -2.82 -20.13
C ASN A 453 56.24 -3.06 -20.45
N SER A 454 55.99 -3.88 -21.47
CA SER A 454 55.15 -5.12 -21.46
C SER A 454 53.71 -5.20 -20.89
N HIS A 455 52.93 -4.12 -20.72
CA HIS A 455 51.52 -4.25 -20.25
C HIS A 455 50.37 -4.10 -21.28
N ARG A 456 50.64 -4.06 -22.60
CA ARG A 456 49.59 -3.86 -23.64
C ARG A 456 49.19 -5.09 -24.48
N ALA A 457 49.75 -6.27 -24.25
CA ALA A 457 49.47 -7.46 -25.06
C ALA A 457 48.26 -8.32 -24.60
N GLY A 458 47.78 -8.15 -23.37
CA GLY A 458 46.77 -9.05 -22.77
C GLY A 458 45.31 -8.86 -23.21
N ASP A 459 44.93 -7.66 -23.64
CA ASP A 459 43.52 -7.28 -23.84
C ASP A 459 42.92 -7.69 -25.21
N ALA A 460 43.76 -8.02 -26.19
CA ALA A 460 43.31 -8.51 -27.49
C ALA A 460 42.89 -9.99 -27.45
N ALA A 461 43.64 -10.83 -26.73
CA ALA A 461 43.37 -12.26 -26.60
C ALA A 461 42.08 -12.54 -25.81
N ARG A 462 41.87 -11.82 -24.69
CA ARG A 462 40.66 -11.97 -23.85
C ARG A 462 39.36 -11.72 -24.62
N ARG A 463 39.33 -10.76 -25.55
CA ARG A 463 38.11 -10.41 -26.31
C ARG A 463 37.70 -11.43 -27.37
N ARG A 464 38.62 -12.29 -27.84
CA ARG A 464 38.30 -13.38 -28.79
C ARG A 464 37.86 -14.67 -28.08
N ALA A 465 38.45 -15.02 -26.93
CA ALA A 465 38.03 -16.20 -26.16
C ALA A 465 36.58 -16.09 -25.63
N GLN A 466 36.18 -14.89 -25.23
CA GLN A 466 34.89 -14.64 -24.58
C GLN A 466 33.66 -14.73 -25.53
N ARG A 467 33.88 -14.88 -26.85
CA ARG A 467 32.80 -15.05 -27.85
C ARG A 467 32.56 -16.50 -28.31
N ARG A 468 33.40 -17.47 -27.92
CA ARG A 468 33.22 -18.91 -28.28
C ARG A 468 32.62 -19.78 -27.16
N ALA A 469 32.74 -19.41 -25.89
CA ALA A 469 32.27 -20.21 -24.75
C ALA A 469 30.76 -20.07 -24.43
N GLY A 470 29.92 -19.76 -25.44
CA GLY A 470 28.52 -19.40 -25.26
C GLY A 470 27.48 -20.41 -25.76
N ARG A 471 27.87 -21.65 -26.11
CA ARG A 471 26.97 -22.61 -26.80
C ARG A 471 26.99 -24.08 -26.35
N CYS A 472 27.73 -24.48 -25.31
CA CYS A 472 27.70 -25.86 -24.82
C CYS A 472 27.57 -25.93 -23.29
N ALA A 473 26.95 -27.01 -22.79
CA ALA A 473 26.64 -27.30 -21.39
C ALA A 473 25.51 -26.47 -20.73
N VAL A 474 24.34 -26.45 -21.37
CA VAL A 474 23.04 -26.41 -20.67
C VAL A 474 22.34 -27.75 -20.93
N ASN A 475 22.70 -28.78 -20.17
CA ASN A 475 21.85 -29.94 -19.87
C ASN A 475 22.47 -30.81 -18.76
N THR A 476 21.69 -31.81 -18.28
CA THR A 476 22.10 -32.88 -17.34
C THR A 476 22.64 -32.42 -15.97
N GLY A 477 21.77 -31.84 -15.13
CA GLY A 477 22.12 -31.58 -13.72
C GLY A 477 20.98 -31.24 -12.75
N LEU A 478 19.71 -31.17 -13.19
CA LEU A 478 18.59 -30.72 -12.34
C LEU A 478 17.56 -31.79 -11.96
N LEU A 479 17.51 -32.94 -12.64
CA LEU A 479 16.47 -33.95 -12.41
C LEU A 479 16.56 -34.72 -11.06
N PRO A 480 17.73 -35.13 -10.51
CA PRO A 480 17.74 -36.01 -9.34
C PRO A 480 17.34 -35.30 -8.02
N CYS A 481 17.35 -33.97 -7.98
CA CYS A 481 16.95 -33.21 -6.79
C CYS A 481 15.42 -33.00 -6.67
N ILE A 482 14.67 -33.20 -7.75
CA ILE A 482 13.21 -33.01 -7.74
C ILE A 482 12.52 -34.23 -7.11
N ALA A 483 13.02 -35.44 -7.38
CA ALA A 483 12.47 -36.69 -6.84
C ALA A 483 12.55 -36.78 -5.30
N LEU A 484 13.65 -36.31 -4.70
CA LEU A 484 13.85 -36.42 -3.24
C LEU A 484 12.98 -35.44 -2.43
N GLY A 485 12.53 -34.34 -3.05
CA GLY A 485 11.62 -33.38 -2.40
C GLY A 485 10.18 -33.88 -2.27
N PHE A 486 9.74 -34.76 -3.18
CA PHE A 486 8.37 -35.27 -3.21
C PHE A 486 8.08 -36.28 -2.09
N ALA A 487 9.10 -37.03 -1.64
CA ALA A 487 8.94 -38.10 -0.65
C ALA A 487 8.81 -37.61 0.81
N LEU A 488 9.19 -36.36 1.11
CA LEU A 488 9.27 -35.83 2.48
C LEU A 488 8.06 -34.98 2.91
N SER A 489 7.10 -34.71 2.02
CA SER A 489 5.90 -33.93 2.35
C SER A 489 4.72 -34.74 2.90
N SER A 490 4.79 -36.07 2.88
CA SER A 490 3.67 -36.95 3.30
C SER A 490 3.62 -37.24 4.82
N ALA A 491 4.58 -36.75 5.61
CA ALA A 491 4.80 -37.22 6.99
C ALA A 491 4.32 -36.27 8.11
N CYS A 492 3.65 -35.15 7.79
CA CYS A 492 3.21 -34.16 8.79
C CYS A 492 1.78 -33.66 8.51
N ALA A 493 0.81 -34.57 8.61
CA ALA A 493 -0.61 -34.23 8.71
C ALA A 493 -1.07 -34.43 10.17
N GLY A 494 -0.82 -33.45 11.03
CA GLY A 494 -1.44 -33.40 12.36
C GLY A 494 -2.92 -33.07 12.22
N GLY A 495 -3.78 -33.92 12.76
CA GLY A 495 -5.23 -33.68 12.81
C GLY A 495 -5.59 -32.63 13.87
N GLU A 496 -6.56 -31.79 13.54
CA GLU A 496 -7.13 -30.75 14.40
C GLU A 496 -8.65 -31.04 14.49
N PRO A 497 -9.32 -30.80 15.64
CA PRO A 497 -10.62 -31.43 15.92
C PRO A 497 -11.74 -30.93 14.98
N PRO A 498 -12.72 -31.79 14.65
CA PRO A 498 -13.80 -31.44 13.75
C PRO A 498 -14.73 -30.36 14.34
N ALA A 499 -15.25 -29.49 13.46
CA ALA A 499 -16.29 -28.53 13.81
C ALA A 499 -17.62 -29.21 14.19
N PRO A 500 -18.57 -28.47 14.81
CA PRO A 500 -19.87 -29.02 15.19
C PRO A 500 -20.61 -29.64 13.99
N PRO A 501 -21.19 -30.85 14.13
CA PRO A 501 -21.70 -31.63 13.00
C PRO A 501 -22.84 -30.95 12.24
N GLN A 502 -23.60 -30.03 12.87
CA GLN A 502 -24.66 -29.29 12.17
C GLN A 502 -24.11 -28.33 11.08
N LEU A 503 -22.93 -27.73 11.28
CA LEU A 503 -22.36 -26.76 10.32
C LEU A 503 -21.68 -27.44 9.13
N ALA A 504 -21.05 -28.61 9.34
CA ALA A 504 -20.50 -29.43 8.26
C ALA A 504 -21.58 -29.99 7.31
N ALA A 505 -22.82 -30.11 7.78
CA ALA A 505 -23.94 -30.64 7.00
C ALA A 505 -24.49 -29.63 5.98
N VAL A 506 -24.29 -28.32 6.14
CA VAL A 506 -24.96 -27.26 5.36
C VAL A 506 -24.05 -26.75 4.23
N GLY A 507 -24.57 -26.62 3.00
CA GLY A 507 -23.76 -26.18 1.85
C GLY A 507 -24.39 -26.44 0.47
N PHE A 508 -23.64 -26.16 -0.59
CA PHE A 508 -24.01 -26.43 -1.98
C PHE A 508 -23.06 -27.45 -2.63
N ASP A 509 -23.60 -28.57 -3.11
CA ASP A 509 -22.89 -29.52 -3.96
C ASP A 509 -23.28 -29.27 -5.43
N GLN A 510 -22.34 -28.84 -6.28
CA GLN A 510 -22.69 -28.36 -7.63
C GLN A 510 -23.02 -29.50 -8.61
N HIS A 511 -24.29 -29.63 -8.99
CA HIS A 511 -24.79 -30.62 -9.94
C HIS A 511 -25.04 -30.03 -11.34
N LEU A 512 -24.04 -29.33 -11.90
CA LEU A 512 -24.13 -28.73 -13.23
C LEU A 512 -24.55 -29.76 -14.31
N GLY A 513 -25.57 -29.42 -15.09
CA GLY A 513 -26.13 -30.24 -16.16
C GLY A 513 -27.14 -31.31 -15.73
N ALA A 514 -27.30 -31.55 -14.42
CA ALA A 514 -28.34 -32.44 -13.89
C ALA A 514 -29.74 -31.85 -14.13
N LEU A 515 -30.73 -32.74 -14.18
CA LEU A 515 -32.14 -32.39 -14.41
C LEU A 515 -32.85 -32.18 -13.07
N LEU A 516 -33.68 -31.14 -12.97
CA LEU A 516 -34.62 -30.98 -11.86
C LEU A 516 -35.69 -32.09 -11.88
N PRO A 517 -36.30 -32.41 -10.72
CA PRO A 517 -37.39 -33.40 -10.64
C PRO A 517 -38.70 -32.77 -11.13
N LEU A 518 -38.80 -32.60 -12.45
CA LEU A 518 -39.84 -31.83 -13.16
C LEU A 518 -41.29 -32.26 -12.86
N ASP A 519 -41.51 -33.53 -12.50
CA ASP A 519 -42.82 -34.08 -12.16
C ASP A 519 -43.25 -33.82 -10.70
N SER A 520 -42.35 -33.27 -9.88
CA SER A 520 -42.66 -32.94 -8.48
C SER A 520 -43.74 -31.87 -8.43
N ARG A 521 -44.83 -32.15 -7.69
CA ARG A 521 -45.95 -31.23 -7.54
C ARG A 521 -45.66 -30.20 -6.46
N PHE A 522 -45.91 -28.94 -6.81
CA PHE A 522 -45.85 -27.78 -5.91
C PHE A 522 -47.21 -27.07 -5.94
N THR A 523 -47.41 -26.13 -5.02
CA THR A 523 -48.56 -25.23 -4.95
C THR A 523 -48.03 -23.80 -5.03
N ASP A 524 -48.65 -22.97 -5.86
CA ASP A 524 -48.24 -21.57 -6.05
C ASP A 524 -48.87 -20.61 -5.04
N GLU A 525 -48.49 -19.33 -5.12
CA GLU A 525 -49.02 -18.26 -4.28
C GLU A 525 -50.54 -18.01 -4.41
N ASN A 526 -51.20 -18.63 -5.39
CA ASN A 526 -52.64 -18.51 -5.65
C ASN A 526 -53.40 -19.79 -5.23
N GLY A 527 -52.70 -20.78 -4.65
CA GLY A 527 -53.27 -22.08 -4.26
C GLY A 527 -53.38 -23.09 -5.41
N ALA A 528 -52.88 -22.79 -6.60
CA ALA A 528 -52.93 -23.70 -7.75
C ALA A 528 -51.77 -24.71 -7.69
N SER A 529 -52.08 -26.02 -7.78
CA SER A 529 -51.08 -27.09 -7.68
C SER A 529 -50.78 -27.81 -9.00
N GLY A 530 -49.52 -27.75 -9.44
CA GLY A 530 -49.02 -28.33 -10.68
C GLY A 530 -47.62 -28.94 -10.55
N PRO A 531 -47.13 -29.68 -11.56
CA PRO A 531 -45.75 -30.15 -11.61
C PRO A 531 -44.76 -28.99 -11.85
N LEU A 532 -43.51 -29.13 -11.40
CA LEU A 532 -42.46 -28.11 -11.56
C LEU A 532 -42.24 -27.71 -13.04
N SER A 533 -42.42 -28.64 -13.98
CA SER A 533 -42.39 -28.37 -15.43
C SER A 533 -43.39 -27.29 -15.88
N GLN A 534 -44.57 -27.21 -15.26
CA GLN A 534 -45.59 -26.20 -15.58
C GLN A 534 -45.11 -24.78 -15.25
N TYR A 535 -44.39 -24.61 -14.14
CA TYR A 535 -43.92 -23.30 -13.68
C TYR A 535 -42.65 -22.80 -14.39
N LEU A 536 -41.90 -23.69 -15.07
CA LEU A 536 -40.75 -23.34 -15.90
C LEU A 536 -41.12 -22.75 -17.27
N ALA A 537 -42.36 -22.92 -17.73
CA ALA A 537 -42.94 -22.27 -18.92
C ALA A 537 -42.08 -22.30 -20.21
N ALA A 538 -41.22 -23.32 -20.37
CA ALA A 538 -40.22 -23.43 -21.45
C ALA A 538 -39.24 -22.24 -21.57
N ARG A 539 -38.88 -21.61 -20.45
CA ARG A 539 -37.94 -20.47 -20.37
C ARG A 539 -36.83 -20.73 -19.36
N PRO A 540 -35.67 -20.05 -19.46
CA PRO A 540 -34.67 -20.12 -18.40
C PRO A 540 -35.25 -19.54 -17.10
N ALA A 541 -34.87 -20.11 -15.97
CA ALA A 541 -35.38 -19.68 -14.67
C ALA A 541 -34.27 -19.46 -13.64
N VAL A 542 -34.51 -18.48 -12.78
CA VAL A 542 -33.74 -18.27 -11.53
C VAL A 542 -34.45 -19.04 -10.42
N LEU A 543 -33.87 -20.13 -9.98
CA LEU A 543 -34.36 -20.96 -8.87
C LEU A 543 -33.72 -20.52 -7.56
N VAL A 544 -34.55 -20.21 -6.56
CA VAL A 544 -34.12 -19.80 -5.21
C VAL A 544 -34.76 -20.72 -4.18
N LEU A 545 -33.95 -21.34 -3.33
CA LEU A 545 -34.42 -22.14 -2.19
C LEU A 545 -34.18 -21.37 -0.89
N GLY A 546 -35.16 -21.40 -0.01
CA GLY A 546 -35.17 -20.75 1.30
C GLY A 546 -36.50 -21.04 1.99
N TYR A 547 -36.94 -20.21 2.92
CA TYR A 547 -38.30 -20.26 3.47
C TYR A 547 -38.81 -18.84 3.71
N TYR A 548 -40.12 -18.64 3.61
CA TYR A 548 -40.74 -17.33 3.46
C TYR A 548 -40.86 -16.54 4.75
N GLU A 549 -41.09 -17.23 5.87
CA GLU A 549 -41.28 -16.67 7.21
C GLU A 549 -39.99 -16.65 8.05
N CYS A 550 -38.83 -16.86 7.41
CA CYS A 550 -37.54 -16.72 8.06
C CYS A 550 -37.36 -15.33 8.69
N PRO A 551 -37.11 -15.22 10.01
CA PRO A 551 -36.96 -13.93 10.71
C PRO A 551 -35.62 -13.22 10.42
N ASN A 552 -34.73 -13.88 9.67
CA ASN A 552 -33.37 -13.42 9.40
C ASN A 552 -33.24 -12.85 7.96
N LEU A 553 -32.21 -13.27 7.23
CA LEU A 553 -31.72 -12.60 6.02
C LEU A 553 -32.50 -12.93 4.73
N CYS A 554 -33.40 -13.93 4.73
CA CYS A 554 -34.04 -14.44 3.51
C CYS A 554 -34.99 -13.43 2.81
N SER A 555 -35.48 -12.41 3.52
CA SER A 555 -36.16 -11.26 2.92
C SER A 555 -35.17 -10.40 2.11
N ALA A 556 -34.02 -10.07 2.70
CA ALA A 556 -32.97 -9.27 2.07
C ALA A 556 -32.36 -9.97 0.83
N VAL A 557 -32.17 -11.29 0.86
CA VAL A 557 -31.70 -12.06 -0.31
C VAL A 557 -32.64 -11.92 -1.50
N ARG A 558 -33.96 -12.03 -1.27
CA ARG A 558 -34.98 -11.87 -2.32
C ARG A 558 -35.05 -10.43 -2.84
N GLN A 559 -34.90 -9.44 -1.95
CA GLN A 559 -34.87 -8.02 -2.32
C GLN A 559 -33.63 -7.66 -3.15
N SER A 560 -32.46 -8.17 -2.75
CA SER A 560 -31.18 -8.05 -3.47
C SER A 560 -31.28 -8.67 -4.87
N LEU A 561 -31.83 -9.89 -4.98
CA LEU A 561 -32.09 -10.52 -6.28
C LEU A 561 -33.03 -9.67 -7.16
N ALA A 562 -34.13 -9.17 -6.60
CA ALA A 562 -35.06 -8.32 -7.33
C ALA A 562 -34.40 -7.00 -7.79
N GLN A 563 -33.46 -6.44 -7.02
CA GLN A 563 -32.67 -5.28 -7.42
C GLN A 563 -31.68 -5.63 -8.55
N SER A 564 -30.95 -6.73 -8.44
CA SER A 564 -30.03 -7.22 -9.48
C SER A 564 -30.73 -7.51 -10.81
N LEU A 565 -31.95 -8.07 -10.75
CA LEU A 565 -32.78 -8.37 -11.93
C LEU A 565 -33.47 -7.13 -12.53
N ARG A 566 -33.65 -6.03 -11.79
CA ARG A 566 -34.07 -4.75 -12.37
C ARG A 566 -32.94 -4.02 -13.13
N ALA A 567 -31.68 -4.36 -12.84
CA ALA A 567 -30.51 -3.76 -13.47
C ALA A 567 -30.09 -4.46 -14.78
N ILE A 568 -30.93 -5.35 -15.33
CA ILE A 568 -30.70 -6.04 -16.60
C ILE A 568 -31.83 -5.74 -17.59
N ASP A 569 -31.49 -5.60 -18.86
CA ASP A 569 -32.37 -5.43 -20.01
C ASP A 569 -33.01 -6.77 -20.45
N LEU A 570 -33.56 -7.50 -19.48
CA LEU A 570 -34.38 -8.70 -19.71
C LEU A 570 -35.70 -8.57 -18.97
N GLU A 571 -36.80 -8.88 -19.65
CA GLU A 571 -38.15 -8.85 -19.08
C GLU A 571 -38.51 -10.16 -18.36
N PRO A 572 -38.83 -10.12 -17.05
CA PRO A 572 -39.31 -11.29 -16.34
C PRO A 572 -40.76 -11.63 -16.74
N GLY A 573 -41.05 -12.92 -16.92
CA GLY A 573 -42.35 -13.41 -17.37
C GLY A 573 -42.56 -13.34 -18.89
N SER A 574 -41.61 -12.80 -19.66
CA SER A 574 -41.55 -12.95 -21.12
C SER A 574 -40.26 -13.68 -21.57
N GLN A 575 -39.09 -13.30 -21.04
CA GLN A 575 -37.78 -13.88 -21.43
C GLN A 575 -37.18 -14.86 -20.42
N TYR A 576 -37.46 -14.69 -19.13
CA TYR A 576 -37.06 -15.61 -18.05
C TYR A 576 -38.10 -15.59 -16.92
N ASP A 577 -38.10 -16.61 -16.06
CA ASP A 577 -38.95 -16.67 -14.87
C ASP A 577 -38.12 -16.74 -13.57
N VAL A 578 -38.73 -16.39 -12.43
CA VAL A 578 -38.10 -16.51 -11.11
C VAL A 578 -38.95 -17.43 -10.24
N ILE A 579 -38.36 -18.54 -9.79
CA ILE A 579 -39.04 -19.58 -9.04
C ILE A 579 -38.41 -19.60 -7.64
N ALA A 580 -39.11 -19.02 -6.67
CA ALA A 580 -38.80 -19.23 -5.26
C ALA A 580 -39.52 -20.49 -4.78
N VAL A 581 -38.83 -21.34 -4.01
CA VAL A 581 -39.39 -22.55 -3.42
C VAL A 581 -39.09 -22.57 -1.92
N SER A 582 -40.13 -22.77 -1.11
CA SER A 582 -39.94 -23.00 0.32
C SER A 582 -39.41 -24.40 0.61
N ILE A 583 -38.39 -24.48 1.47
CA ILE A 583 -37.84 -25.72 2.03
C ILE A 583 -38.58 -26.18 3.29
N ASP A 584 -39.43 -25.31 3.86
CA ASP A 584 -40.25 -25.62 5.03
C ASP A 584 -41.57 -26.26 4.59
N PRO A 585 -41.84 -27.54 4.95
CA PRO A 585 -43.08 -28.20 4.60
C PRO A 585 -44.31 -27.69 5.38
N ALA A 586 -44.14 -26.82 6.38
CA ALA A 586 -45.23 -26.20 7.12
C ALA A 586 -45.79 -24.92 6.46
N GLU A 587 -45.07 -24.32 5.50
CA GLU A 587 -45.51 -23.07 4.86
C GLU A 587 -46.64 -23.28 3.85
N SER A 588 -47.73 -22.51 4.00
CA SER A 588 -48.89 -22.54 3.10
C SER A 588 -48.72 -21.62 1.87
N ALA A 589 -49.64 -21.74 0.91
CA ALA A 589 -49.75 -20.79 -0.21
C ALA A 589 -49.85 -19.33 0.27
N ASP A 590 -50.50 -19.07 1.41
CA ASP A 590 -50.62 -17.72 1.99
C ASP A 590 -49.26 -17.15 2.42
N ALA A 591 -48.32 -17.99 2.88
CA ALA A 591 -46.96 -17.57 3.17
C ALA A 591 -46.23 -17.15 1.88
N GLY A 592 -46.45 -17.88 0.77
CA GLY A 592 -46.01 -17.51 -0.57
C GLY A 592 -46.63 -16.18 -1.08
N ALA A 593 -47.93 -15.96 -0.82
CA ALA A 593 -48.60 -14.72 -1.15
C ALA A 593 -48.08 -13.52 -0.33
N ARG A 594 -47.87 -13.69 0.98
CA ARG A 594 -47.21 -12.69 1.85
C ARG A 594 -45.80 -12.39 1.37
N ALA A 595 -45.01 -13.42 1.06
CA ALA A 595 -43.68 -13.30 0.49
C ALA A 595 -43.63 -12.48 -0.81
N ARG A 596 -44.59 -12.72 -1.72
CA ARG A 596 -44.76 -11.97 -2.96
C ARG A 596 -45.09 -10.50 -2.67
N ALA A 597 -45.98 -10.22 -1.72
CA ALA A 597 -46.32 -8.86 -1.30
C ALA A 597 -45.11 -8.11 -0.72
N THR A 598 -44.32 -8.74 0.16
CA THR A 598 -43.11 -8.12 0.73
C THR A 598 -42.04 -7.83 -0.33
N ALA A 599 -41.87 -8.72 -1.32
CA ALA A 599 -40.96 -8.47 -2.45
C ALA A 599 -41.41 -7.30 -3.35
N SER A 600 -42.72 -7.04 -3.46
CA SER A 600 -43.28 -5.88 -4.16
C SER A 600 -43.19 -4.56 -3.37
N ALA A 601 -43.31 -4.63 -2.04
CA ALA A 601 -43.61 -3.47 -1.18
C ALA A 601 -42.57 -2.34 -1.21
N GLY A 602 -41.34 -2.61 -1.66
CA GLY A 602 -40.27 -1.60 -1.70
C GLY A 602 -40.30 -0.60 -2.85
N ASN A 603 -41.15 -0.75 -3.88
CA ASN A 603 -40.92 -0.09 -5.20
C ASN A 603 -42.12 0.56 -5.90
N GLY A 604 -43.30 0.70 -5.29
CA GLY A 604 -44.38 1.57 -5.79
C GLY A 604 -45.02 1.22 -7.16
N GLN A 605 -44.67 0.09 -7.78
CA GLN A 605 -45.27 -0.41 -9.02
C GLN A 605 -45.58 -1.91 -8.91
N SER A 606 -46.82 -2.30 -9.21
CA SER A 606 -47.33 -3.67 -9.12
C SER A 606 -46.78 -4.63 -10.20
N ASP A 607 -46.24 -4.11 -11.29
CA ASP A 607 -45.71 -4.92 -12.41
C ASP A 607 -44.34 -5.57 -12.15
N GLY A 608 -43.60 -5.12 -11.13
CA GLY A 608 -42.21 -5.52 -10.88
C GLY A 608 -41.96 -6.99 -10.54
N LEU A 609 -43.02 -7.79 -10.30
CA LEU A 609 -42.95 -9.25 -10.05
C LEU A 609 -43.70 -10.08 -11.12
N ARG A 610 -43.93 -9.52 -12.31
CA ARG A 610 -44.35 -10.32 -13.47
C ARG A 610 -43.28 -11.41 -13.72
N GLY A 611 -43.69 -12.67 -13.91
CA GLY A 611 -42.75 -13.80 -14.02
C GLY A 611 -42.18 -14.37 -12.71
N TRP A 612 -42.53 -13.84 -11.54
CA TRP A 612 -42.17 -14.46 -10.25
C TRP A 612 -43.25 -15.44 -9.79
N ARG A 613 -42.80 -16.57 -9.24
CA ARG A 613 -43.60 -17.63 -8.60
C ARG A 613 -43.04 -17.97 -7.22
N PHE A 614 -43.92 -18.11 -6.24
CA PHE A 614 -43.58 -18.47 -4.87
C PHE A 614 -44.26 -19.79 -4.56
N LEU A 615 -43.49 -20.87 -4.66
CA LEU A 615 -43.98 -22.24 -4.54
C LEU A 615 -43.79 -22.75 -3.10
N THR A 616 -44.78 -23.48 -2.60
CA THR A 616 -44.64 -24.40 -1.45
C THR A 616 -44.90 -25.82 -1.91
N GLY A 617 -44.47 -26.82 -1.16
CA GLY A 617 -44.59 -28.23 -1.57
C GLY A 617 -44.83 -29.17 -0.39
N PRO A 618 -45.53 -30.29 -0.60
CA PRO A 618 -45.75 -31.28 0.45
C PRO A 618 -44.43 -31.87 0.95
N ALA A 619 -44.43 -32.37 2.18
CA ALA A 619 -43.26 -32.95 2.83
C ALA A 619 -42.54 -33.96 1.92
N GLY A 620 -41.32 -33.60 1.50
CA GLY A 620 -40.49 -34.40 0.59
C GLY A 620 -40.27 -33.79 -0.80
N ALA A 621 -41.21 -33.01 -1.34
CA ALA A 621 -41.08 -32.41 -2.69
C ALA A 621 -39.96 -31.35 -2.73
N ALA A 622 -39.99 -30.39 -1.81
CA ALA A 622 -38.93 -29.39 -1.67
C ALA A 622 -37.57 -30.03 -1.33
N ALA A 623 -37.56 -31.08 -0.50
CA ALA A 623 -36.35 -31.83 -0.16
C ALA A 623 -35.77 -32.61 -1.35
N ALA A 624 -36.61 -33.13 -2.26
CA ALA A 624 -36.18 -33.77 -3.50
C ALA A 624 -35.58 -32.75 -4.47
N LEU A 625 -36.21 -31.58 -4.61
CA LEU A 625 -35.66 -30.47 -5.40
C LEU A 625 -34.32 -30.00 -4.82
N ALA A 626 -34.24 -29.78 -3.51
CA ALA A 626 -33.02 -29.40 -2.80
C ALA A 626 -31.87 -30.40 -3.05
N ARG A 627 -32.13 -31.72 -2.91
CA ARG A 627 -31.15 -32.76 -3.27
C ARG A 627 -30.73 -32.70 -4.75
N SER A 628 -31.66 -32.48 -5.67
CA SER A 628 -31.33 -32.41 -7.11
C SER A 628 -30.36 -31.27 -7.45
N VAL A 629 -30.51 -30.11 -6.79
CA VAL A 629 -29.60 -28.96 -6.94
C VAL A 629 -28.40 -28.98 -5.98
N GLY A 630 -28.30 -30.00 -5.12
CA GLY A 630 -27.25 -30.13 -4.09
C GLY A 630 -27.33 -29.10 -2.96
N PHE A 631 -28.51 -28.52 -2.71
CA PHE A 631 -28.77 -27.61 -1.60
C PHE A 631 -28.93 -28.42 -0.30
N ARG A 632 -27.87 -28.46 0.52
CA ARG A 632 -27.88 -29.12 1.83
C ARG A 632 -28.25 -28.14 2.93
N TYR A 633 -29.25 -28.49 3.73
CA TYR A 633 -29.79 -27.70 4.83
C TYR A 633 -30.13 -28.61 6.01
N ALA A 634 -30.19 -28.04 7.21
CA ALA A 634 -30.50 -28.76 8.45
C ALA A 634 -31.53 -27.97 9.28
N TYR A 635 -32.38 -28.67 10.03
CA TYR A 635 -33.27 -28.03 11.00
C TYR A 635 -32.58 -27.95 12.37
N ASP A 636 -32.48 -26.73 12.90
CA ASP A 636 -32.05 -26.45 14.26
C ASP A 636 -33.28 -26.48 15.18
N ALA A 637 -33.35 -27.50 16.03
CA ALA A 637 -34.44 -27.69 16.98
C ALA A 637 -34.40 -26.74 18.19
N GLU A 638 -33.22 -26.18 18.50
CA GLU A 638 -33.02 -25.22 19.60
C GLU A 638 -33.51 -23.82 19.17
N GLN A 639 -33.15 -23.41 17.96
CA GLN A 639 -33.60 -22.13 17.38
C GLN A 639 -34.96 -22.22 16.66
N ARG A 640 -35.49 -23.43 16.45
CA ARG A 640 -36.71 -23.72 15.66
C ARG A 640 -36.66 -23.14 14.25
N GLN A 641 -35.53 -23.29 13.57
CA GLN A 641 -35.24 -22.66 12.28
C GLN A 641 -34.47 -23.60 11.36
N PHE A 642 -34.59 -23.42 10.04
CA PHE A 642 -33.72 -24.09 9.07
C PHE A 642 -32.43 -23.30 8.84
N VAL A 643 -31.29 -23.96 9.06
CA VAL A 643 -29.95 -23.49 8.70
C VAL A 643 -29.65 -23.97 7.28
N HIS A 644 -29.45 -23.03 6.36
CA HIS A 644 -29.25 -23.31 4.93
C HIS A 644 -28.25 -22.32 4.30
N PRO A 645 -27.59 -22.67 3.18
CA PRO A 645 -26.70 -21.73 2.50
C PRO A 645 -27.50 -20.62 1.79
N ALA A 646 -26.85 -19.51 1.50
CA ALA A 646 -27.38 -18.46 0.64
C ALA A 646 -26.86 -18.63 -0.80
N GLY A 647 -27.75 -18.54 -1.79
CA GLY A 647 -27.42 -18.65 -3.20
C GLY A 647 -28.65 -18.86 -4.08
N LEU A 648 -28.42 -18.91 -5.39
CA LEU A 648 -29.43 -19.20 -6.40
C LEU A 648 -28.85 -20.09 -7.50
N VAL A 649 -29.74 -20.72 -8.27
CA VAL A 649 -29.40 -21.66 -9.34
C VAL A 649 -30.06 -21.19 -10.63
N ILE A 650 -29.30 -21.09 -11.71
CA ILE A 650 -29.82 -20.81 -13.05
C ILE A 650 -30.15 -22.12 -13.73
N VAL A 651 -31.34 -22.21 -14.30
CA VAL A 651 -31.91 -23.41 -14.89
C VAL A 651 -32.30 -23.14 -16.35
N THR A 652 -32.05 -24.08 -17.26
CA THR A 652 -32.46 -23.97 -18.67
C THR A 652 -33.96 -24.22 -18.86
N PRO A 653 -34.56 -23.84 -20.02
CA PRO A 653 -35.92 -24.22 -20.40
C PRO A 653 -36.27 -25.70 -20.25
N ARG A 654 -35.28 -26.59 -20.34
CA ARG A 654 -35.44 -28.04 -20.21
C ARG A 654 -35.29 -28.55 -18.77
N GLY A 655 -35.17 -27.66 -17.79
CA GLY A 655 -34.95 -28.04 -16.39
C GLY A 655 -33.53 -28.53 -16.08
N ARG A 656 -32.52 -28.22 -16.91
CA ARG A 656 -31.12 -28.54 -16.60
C ARG A 656 -30.49 -27.43 -15.78
N ILE A 657 -29.68 -27.79 -14.78
CA ILE A 657 -28.91 -26.83 -13.99
C ILE A 657 -27.79 -26.24 -14.84
N ALA A 658 -27.86 -24.94 -15.15
CA ALA A 658 -26.91 -24.24 -16.03
C ALA A 658 -25.75 -23.60 -15.26
N ARG A 659 -26.02 -22.99 -14.10
CA ARG A 659 -25.04 -22.22 -13.30
C ARG A 659 -25.48 -22.10 -11.83
N TYR A 660 -24.52 -21.87 -10.94
CA TYR A 660 -24.75 -21.51 -9.53
C TYR A 660 -24.25 -20.08 -9.25
N PHE A 661 -24.91 -19.39 -8.34
CA PHE A 661 -24.41 -18.18 -7.69
C PHE A 661 -24.54 -18.35 -6.18
N PHE A 662 -23.51 -17.96 -5.41
CA PHE A 662 -23.48 -18.11 -3.96
C PHE A 662 -23.55 -16.75 -3.26
N GLY A 663 -23.91 -16.75 -1.98
CA GLY A 663 -24.06 -15.54 -1.19
C GLY A 663 -25.37 -14.81 -1.47
N VAL A 664 -25.38 -13.50 -1.21
CA VAL A 664 -26.59 -12.65 -1.10
C VAL A 664 -26.62 -11.47 -2.07
N ALA A 665 -25.60 -11.34 -2.93
CA ALA A 665 -25.47 -10.26 -3.91
C ALA A 665 -25.07 -10.85 -5.27
N TYR A 666 -25.78 -10.47 -6.33
CA TYR A 666 -25.67 -11.13 -7.64
C TYR A 666 -25.30 -10.09 -8.71
N PRO A 667 -24.09 -10.14 -9.31
CA PRO A 667 -23.67 -9.17 -10.32
C PRO A 667 -24.60 -9.20 -11.54
N SER A 668 -25.28 -8.08 -11.82
CA SER A 668 -26.33 -8.00 -12.86
C SER A 668 -25.83 -8.42 -14.24
N ALA A 669 -24.63 -8.00 -14.64
CA ALA A 669 -24.02 -8.38 -15.93
C ALA A 669 -23.77 -9.89 -16.06
N GLU A 670 -23.35 -10.56 -14.98
CA GLU A 670 -23.12 -12.01 -14.96
C GLU A 670 -24.44 -12.78 -14.92
N LEU A 671 -25.43 -12.28 -14.17
CA LEU A 671 -26.78 -12.82 -14.11
C LEU A 671 -27.46 -12.76 -15.50
N ARG A 672 -27.41 -11.60 -16.17
CA ARG A 672 -27.85 -11.42 -17.57
C ARG A 672 -27.19 -12.43 -18.51
N GLN A 673 -25.86 -12.53 -18.47
CA GLN A 673 -25.12 -13.47 -19.32
C GLN A 673 -25.56 -14.92 -19.05
N SER A 674 -25.72 -15.30 -17.78
CA SER A 674 -26.12 -16.67 -17.42
C SER A 674 -27.53 -17.03 -17.88
N LEU A 675 -28.47 -16.08 -17.88
CA LEU A 675 -29.83 -16.28 -18.40
C LEU A 675 -29.85 -16.43 -19.93
N LEU A 676 -29.01 -15.68 -20.65
CA LEU A 676 -28.85 -15.82 -22.10
C LEU A 676 -28.12 -17.11 -22.49
N GLU A 677 -27.11 -17.53 -21.72
CA GLU A 677 -26.47 -18.84 -21.93
C GLU A 677 -27.47 -19.98 -21.66
N ALA A 678 -28.31 -19.85 -20.63
CA ALA A 678 -29.31 -20.85 -20.27
C ALA A 678 -30.52 -20.89 -21.23
N SER A 679 -30.90 -19.78 -21.87
CA SER A 679 -31.98 -19.77 -22.88
C SER A 679 -31.62 -20.55 -24.13
N GLU A 680 -30.33 -20.58 -24.49
CA GLU A 680 -29.77 -21.43 -25.55
C GLU A 680 -29.51 -22.90 -25.09
N ASP A 681 -30.04 -23.31 -23.93
CA ASP A 681 -29.84 -24.62 -23.28
C ASP A 681 -28.36 -24.96 -23.02
N ARG A 682 -27.47 -23.94 -22.92
CA ARG A 682 -26.06 -24.14 -22.63
C ARG A 682 -25.82 -24.24 -21.12
N VAL A 683 -25.20 -25.34 -20.71
CA VAL A 683 -24.67 -25.52 -19.35
C VAL A 683 -23.24 -24.95 -19.29
N ALA A 684 -22.85 -24.34 -18.17
CA ALA A 684 -21.53 -23.75 -18.01
C ALA A 684 -20.39 -24.76 -18.23
N SER A 685 -19.37 -24.35 -18.99
CA SER A 685 -18.24 -25.22 -19.34
C SER A 685 -17.46 -25.70 -18.10
N PRO A 686 -17.09 -27.00 -18.01
CA PRO A 686 -16.25 -27.53 -16.92
C PRO A 686 -14.91 -26.80 -16.74
N VAL A 687 -14.37 -26.20 -17.81
CA VAL A 687 -13.11 -25.43 -17.76
C VAL A 687 -13.30 -24.10 -17.01
N ARG A 688 -14.51 -23.52 -16.99
CA ARG A 688 -14.87 -22.39 -16.11
C ARG A 688 -15.25 -22.86 -14.70
N ALA A 689 -15.84 -24.04 -14.54
CA ALA A 689 -16.05 -24.64 -13.21
C ALA A 689 -14.72 -24.92 -12.48
N LEU A 690 -13.66 -25.28 -13.20
CA LEU A 690 -12.30 -25.42 -12.65
C LEU A 690 -11.74 -24.10 -12.08
N LEU A 691 -12.15 -22.95 -12.63
CA LEU A 691 -11.83 -21.62 -12.08
C LEU A 691 -12.71 -21.24 -10.88
N LEU A 692 -13.92 -21.81 -10.76
CA LEU A 692 -14.80 -21.66 -9.58
C LEU A 692 -14.36 -22.57 -8.41
N LEU A 693 -13.70 -23.70 -8.71
CA LEU A 693 -12.98 -24.53 -7.73
C LEU A 693 -11.85 -23.79 -7.01
N CYS A 694 -11.45 -22.61 -7.49
CA CYS A 694 -10.48 -21.73 -6.83
C CYS A 694 -11.08 -20.83 -5.72
N LEU A 695 -12.40 -20.87 -5.50
CA LEU A 695 -13.13 -19.91 -4.65
C LEU A 695 -14.07 -20.55 -3.61
N HIS A 696 -13.96 -21.86 -3.35
CA HIS A 696 -14.68 -22.49 -2.23
C HIS A 696 -13.84 -22.47 -0.95
N TYR A 697 -14.16 -21.51 -0.08
CA TYR A 697 -13.88 -21.58 1.35
C TYR A 697 -14.92 -22.53 1.98
N ASP A 698 -14.46 -23.56 2.69
CA ASP A 698 -15.35 -24.43 3.47
C ASP A 698 -15.49 -23.84 4.89
N PRO A 699 -16.64 -23.25 5.24
CA PRO A 699 -16.84 -22.61 6.53
C PRO A 699 -16.87 -23.61 7.70
N ALA A 700 -17.04 -24.91 7.43
CA ALA A 700 -17.00 -25.95 8.46
C ALA A 700 -15.58 -26.45 8.77
N THR A 701 -14.62 -26.29 7.85
CA THR A 701 -13.22 -26.72 8.10
C THR A 701 -12.22 -25.55 8.15
N GLY A 702 -12.64 -24.33 7.80
CA GLY A 702 -11.79 -23.13 7.82
C GLY A 702 -10.65 -23.18 6.79
N ARG A 703 -10.75 -24.03 5.77
CA ARG A 703 -9.69 -24.28 4.78
C ARG A 703 -10.16 -23.99 3.36
N TYR A 704 -9.20 -23.59 2.53
CA TYR A 704 -9.33 -23.61 1.08
C TYR A 704 -9.11 -25.04 0.57
N SER A 705 -9.61 -25.37 -0.62
CA SER A 705 -9.47 -26.73 -1.16
C SER A 705 -8.01 -27.20 -1.17
N ALA A 706 -7.76 -28.41 -0.65
CA ALA A 706 -6.41 -28.91 -0.34
C ALA A 706 -5.45 -28.96 -1.55
N THR A 707 -6.00 -28.97 -2.77
CA THR A 707 -5.29 -28.83 -4.03
C THR A 707 -4.66 -27.45 -4.21
N ILE A 708 -5.32 -26.36 -3.82
CA ILE A 708 -4.78 -25.00 -3.94
C ILE A 708 -3.64 -24.79 -2.95
N GLU A 709 -3.78 -25.24 -1.69
CA GLU A 709 -2.65 -25.22 -0.75
C GLU A 709 -1.46 -26.02 -1.27
N SER A 710 -1.70 -27.19 -1.85
CA SER A 710 -0.66 -28.02 -2.45
C SER A 710 0.04 -27.32 -3.62
N VAL A 711 -0.71 -26.66 -4.51
CA VAL A 711 -0.17 -25.88 -5.63
C VAL A 711 0.57 -24.63 -5.15
N ALA A 712 0.03 -23.88 -4.19
CA ALA A 712 0.68 -22.71 -3.62
C ALA A 712 1.98 -23.07 -2.88
N ARG A 713 1.98 -24.17 -2.11
CA ARG A 713 3.20 -24.74 -1.49
C ARG A 713 4.19 -25.18 -2.57
N ALA A 714 3.75 -25.85 -3.64
CA ALA A 714 4.63 -26.25 -4.74
C ALA A 714 5.26 -25.05 -5.49
N VAL A 715 4.49 -24.01 -5.79
CA VAL A 715 4.98 -22.77 -6.42
C VAL A 715 5.92 -22.01 -5.47
N GLY A 716 5.59 -21.96 -4.17
CA GLY A 716 6.44 -21.37 -3.14
C GLY A 716 7.78 -22.10 -3.00
N LEU A 717 7.76 -23.43 -2.93
CA LEU A 717 8.95 -24.29 -2.90
C LEU A 717 9.78 -24.17 -4.18
N ALA A 718 9.15 -24.15 -5.36
CA ALA A 718 9.83 -23.93 -6.63
C ALA A 718 10.50 -22.55 -6.70
N THR A 719 9.84 -21.51 -6.19
CA THR A 719 10.40 -20.15 -6.11
C THR A 719 11.57 -20.08 -5.13
N ALA A 720 11.44 -20.71 -3.96
CA ALA A 720 12.52 -20.80 -2.97
C ALA A 720 13.72 -21.58 -3.52
N ALA A 721 13.49 -22.69 -4.22
CA ALA A 721 14.53 -23.48 -4.88
C ALA A 721 15.23 -22.70 -6.01
N ALA A 722 14.47 -21.96 -6.82
CA ALA A 722 15.01 -21.09 -7.87
C ALA A 722 15.89 -19.96 -7.29
N LEU A 723 15.44 -19.32 -6.20
CA LEU A 723 16.22 -18.30 -5.49
C LEU A 723 17.49 -18.90 -4.84
N ALA A 724 17.39 -20.06 -4.19
CA ALA A 724 18.54 -20.76 -3.63
C ALA A 724 19.56 -21.16 -4.71
N GLY A 725 19.08 -21.71 -5.83
CA GLY A 725 19.89 -22.03 -7.01
C GLY A 725 20.59 -20.81 -7.59
N LEU A 726 19.88 -19.69 -7.74
CA LEU A 726 20.44 -18.41 -8.18
C LEU A 726 21.53 -17.91 -7.22
N ILE A 727 21.30 -17.97 -5.90
CA ILE A 727 22.28 -17.59 -4.87
C ILE A 727 23.53 -18.48 -4.94
N VAL A 728 23.37 -19.80 -5.14
CA VAL A 728 24.49 -20.74 -5.31
C VAL A 728 25.28 -20.43 -6.59
N VAL A 729 24.61 -20.18 -7.71
CA VAL A 729 25.26 -19.78 -8.98
C VAL A 729 26.02 -18.47 -8.83
N LEU A 730 25.43 -17.46 -8.20
CA LEU A 730 26.08 -16.17 -7.95
C LEU A 730 27.30 -16.32 -7.02
N ARG A 731 27.19 -17.09 -5.92
CA ARG A 731 28.32 -17.40 -5.02
C ARG A 731 29.43 -18.19 -5.72
N ARG A 732 29.09 -19.18 -6.57
CA ARG A 732 30.08 -19.94 -7.38
C ARG A 732 30.80 -19.04 -8.39
N ARG A 733 30.09 -18.10 -9.02
CA ARG A 733 30.69 -17.07 -9.89
C ARG A 733 31.61 -16.14 -9.10
N GLU A 734 31.17 -15.63 -7.94
CA GLU A 734 31.97 -14.74 -7.09
C GLU A 734 33.26 -15.42 -6.60
N ARG A 735 33.20 -16.71 -6.20
CA ARG A 735 34.38 -17.51 -5.84
C ARG A 735 35.35 -17.67 -7.02
N LYS A 736 34.86 -17.97 -8.23
CA LYS A 736 35.71 -18.06 -9.44
C LYS A 736 36.35 -16.72 -9.86
N THR A 737 35.81 -15.58 -9.40
CA THR A 737 36.39 -14.25 -9.67
C THR A 737 37.34 -13.73 -8.59
N ARG A 738 37.53 -14.43 -7.47
CA ARG A 738 38.56 -14.08 -6.49
C ARG A 738 39.91 -14.64 -6.96
N PRO A 739 40.97 -13.82 -7.12
CA PRO A 739 42.31 -14.37 -7.31
C PRO A 739 42.72 -15.18 -6.07
N PRO A 740 43.54 -16.23 -6.22
CA PRO A 740 44.05 -16.97 -5.08
C PRO A 740 44.85 -16.02 -4.17
N VAL A 741 44.55 -16.07 -2.88
CA VAL A 741 45.37 -15.40 -1.87
C VAL A 741 46.63 -16.23 -1.73
N SER A 742 47.76 -15.71 -2.21
CA SER A 742 49.08 -16.24 -1.86
C SER A 742 49.24 -16.18 -0.35
N ARG A 743 49.49 -17.34 0.27
CA ARG A 743 50.01 -17.41 1.65
C ARG A 743 51.45 -16.92 1.67
#